data_AF-A0A8C4FFL8-F1
#
_entry.id   AF-A0A8C4FFL8-F1
#
_cell.length_a   1.000
_cell.length_b   1.000
_cell.length_c   1.000
_cell.angle_alpha   90.00
_cell.angle_beta   90.00
_cell.angle_gamma   90.00
#
_symmetry.space_group_name_H-M   'P 1'
#
loop_
_entity.id
_entity.type
_entity.pdbx_description
1 polymer ?
#
loop_
_entity_poly.entity_id
_entity_poly.type
_entity_poly.pdbx_seq_one_letter_code
_entity_poly.pdbx_strand_id
1 'polypeptide(L)'
;MSATDMSQALGILRSLYQHTLTLEEFADSIVFREGQRAVLVEQSDTNRFISFVRGVFVCFDKGLQQVPSCNQICTLPELLAFVLNSLKRKRKRNVLAHGYNFLSVAQEDRDADHFKFQGDVTQSAAYIHGSDLWKKVTIRLGTDITRYLLESCSVFVAVPPSCVFQVCGVPVYDRVSMSTASTGFSIQPRKERNRMDLRVKKGKRKRETDEIMTPSGKRRQVGQREPTHEQVCHETVEEGQPMLVEPKPLENGVPASKQPAELQTATLPLEGGPSWRSGIFPPLPPSQCFIRTLGFLYGGRGMRGFLLNRKKKGADGCRRLQGQDLVRTVFFEGLAYLNGVERKPKKLPRRFFNMVPLFSQLLRQHRRCPYSRILQRMCPLVEERDGGQGELSTLLPQHCAPHRVYLFVKECLSAVIPKELWGSDHNRLHFLVRVRGFLYSGKFEKLSLAELMWKMKVIDCDWLKISKTGRFPPSELSYRTQILGQFLAWLLDGYVAGLVRACFYVTESVGQKNATRFYRQEVWAKLQDLAFRGHLSKGQMEELTPAQVASLAKATAISRLRFIPKTDGMRPITRVIGVDAKTRLYRGRVRDLLDMLRACVRSTPSLLGSTVWGMTDIHKVLRSISPAQKDKPRPLYFVKVDVSGAFESLPHDKLFEVIDQALSPVQDELFTVRRYAKIWADSHEGLKKAFVRQADFLEDNMGSTNMKGFVMSLQKRRKVHHAILVEQHFCSDLHGREALQFFNQMLTGSVVQFGKKTYRQCRGIPQGSVVSSLLCCLCYGHMENTLFKDIAVKKGCLMRLVDDFLLITPELHEAQTFLKILLAGVPQYGLVVNPQKVVVNFQASESVGSFPGIRVLPPHCLFPWCGLLLDTHSLDVYKDYSSYAGLSLRYSLTLGSFHSAGQQMRRKLMAVLRLKCHALFLDLKVREIRVQKFHVCAQSLPFGQTVAKNTMYFLQMIWDMAEYASQLIRLSNKGLILGSKAQTGIMQYEAVELLFCLSFLLVLSQHRPLYKDLLPHLHKRKRSLERRLGDLRLARVRQATNPRTPVDFLAIQT
;
A
#
# COMPACT_ATOMS: atom_id res chain seq x y z
N MET A 1 -26.45 16.86 -23.53
CA MET A 1 -25.26 15.98 -23.51
C MET A 1 -24.20 16.60 -22.59
N SER A 2 -23.20 15.85 -22.10
CA SER A 2 -22.05 16.46 -21.39
C SER A 2 -21.04 17.01 -22.40
N ALA A 3 -20.59 18.25 -22.23
CA ALA A 3 -19.51 18.81 -23.03
C ALA A 3 -18.22 17.97 -22.89
N THR A 4 -17.44 17.92 -23.97
CA THR A 4 -16.14 17.21 -23.99
C THR A 4 -15.10 18.05 -23.26
N ASP A 5 -14.66 17.60 -22.08
CA ASP A 5 -13.60 18.22 -21.28
C ASP A 5 -12.42 17.26 -21.10
N MET A 6 -11.42 17.44 -21.96
CA MET A 6 -10.15 16.71 -21.92
C MET A 6 -9.08 17.43 -21.07
N SER A 7 -9.36 18.64 -20.55
CA SER A 7 -8.36 19.52 -19.93
C SER A 7 -7.62 18.86 -18.77
N GLN A 8 -8.35 18.16 -17.89
CA GLN A 8 -7.79 17.49 -16.73
C GLN A 8 -6.94 16.27 -17.12
N ALA A 9 -7.35 15.50 -18.13
CA ALA A 9 -6.57 14.36 -18.62
C ALA A 9 -5.26 14.81 -19.29
N LEU A 10 -5.31 15.89 -20.07
CA LEU A 10 -4.14 16.53 -20.68
C LEU A 10 -3.23 17.18 -19.64
N GLY A 11 -3.80 17.79 -18.58
CA GLY A 11 -3.05 18.32 -17.44
C GLY A 11 -2.26 17.23 -16.70
N ILE A 12 -2.80 16.01 -16.61
CA ILE A 12 -2.05 14.85 -16.07
C ILE A 12 -0.89 14.48 -17.01
N LEU A 13 -1.11 14.36 -18.32
CA LEU A 13 -0.04 14.02 -19.28
C LEU A 13 1.09 15.05 -19.26
N ARG A 14 0.76 16.34 -19.34
CA ARG A 14 1.70 17.48 -19.25
C ARG A 14 2.42 17.57 -17.89
N SER A 15 1.96 16.87 -16.85
CA SER A 15 2.65 16.75 -15.55
C SER A 15 3.61 15.55 -15.44
N LEU A 16 3.65 14.68 -16.46
CA LEU A 16 4.39 13.40 -16.44
C LEU A 16 5.40 13.24 -17.60
N TYR A 17 5.33 14.09 -18.62
CA TYR A 17 6.17 14.08 -19.82
C TYR A 17 6.63 15.50 -20.14
N GLN A 18 7.82 15.66 -20.71
CA GLN A 18 8.32 16.99 -21.11
C GLN A 18 7.55 17.55 -22.32
N HIS A 19 7.21 16.68 -23.27
CA HIS A 19 6.41 17.02 -24.43
C HIS A 19 5.10 16.21 -24.44
N THR A 20 4.01 16.86 -24.86
CA THR A 20 2.67 16.27 -25.00
C THR A 20 1.99 17.02 -26.13
N LEU A 21 2.02 16.43 -27.33
CA LEU A 21 1.46 16.96 -28.57
C LEU A 21 0.29 16.07 -29.01
N THR A 22 -0.60 16.59 -29.85
CA THR A 22 -1.43 15.73 -30.73
C THR A 22 -0.57 15.03 -31.77
N LEU A 23 -1.12 14.04 -32.47
CA LEU A 23 -0.43 13.36 -33.57
C LEU A 23 -0.23 14.28 -34.78
N GLU A 24 -1.09 15.29 -34.95
CA GLU A 24 -0.99 16.37 -35.96
C GLU A 24 0.20 17.28 -35.64
N GLU A 25 0.19 17.94 -34.46
CA GLU A 25 1.30 18.79 -33.99
C GLU A 25 2.65 18.05 -33.93
N PHE A 26 2.63 16.72 -33.71
CA PHE A 26 3.83 15.89 -33.78
C PHE A 26 4.30 15.67 -35.22
N ALA A 27 3.40 15.40 -36.17
CA ALA A 27 3.73 15.26 -37.59
C ALA A 27 4.27 16.57 -38.17
N ASP A 28 3.61 17.70 -37.89
CA ASP A 28 4.01 19.04 -38.37
C ASP A 28 5.42 19.45 -37.90
N SER A 29 5.90 18.84 -36.80
CA SER A 29 7.25 19.05 -36.26
C SER A 29 8.35 18.23 -36.95
N ILE A 30 8.00 17.31 -37.86
CA ILE A 30 8.93 16.41 -38.54
C ILE A 30 9.28 16.95 -39.94
N VAL A 31 10.59 17.07 -40.17
CA VAL A 31 11.19 17.19 -41.51
C VAL A 31 11.86 15.86 -41.83
N PHE A 32 11.51 15.29 -42.98
CA PHE A 32 12.10 14.05 -43.47
C PHE A 32 13.49 14.28 -44.09
N ARG A 33 14.25 13.20 -44.30
CA ARG A 33 15.58 13.25 -44.95
C ARG A 33 15.49 13.78 -46.38
N GLU A 34 14.35 13.55 -47.02
CA GLU A 34 13.95 14.00 -48.34
C GLU A 34 13.55 15.51 -48.38
N GLY A 35 13.78 16.26 -47.30
CA GLY A 35 13.57 17.72 -47.20
C GLY A 35 12.12 18.16 -47.01
N GLN A 36 11.16 17.28 -47.26
CA GLN A 36 9.73 17.53 -47.10
C GLN A 36 9.30 17.49 -45.62
N ARG A 37 8.24 18.24 -45.28
CA ARG A 37 7.55 18.10 -43.97
C ARG A 37 6.53 16.96 -44.02
N ALA A 38 6.29 16.31 -42.88
CA ALA A 38 5.29 15.26 -42.80
C ALA A 38 3.86 15.82 -42.80
N VAL A 39 3.14 15.65 -43.91
CA VAL A 39 1.72 16.03 -44.04
C VAL A 39 0.84 14.84 -43.65
N LEU A 40 0.28 14.88 -42.43
CA LEU A 40 -0.56 13.79 -41.93
C LEU A 40 -2.04 13.93 -42.30
N VAL A 41 -2.54 15.16 -42.44
CA VAL A 41 -3.95 15.48 -42.68
C VAL A 41 -4.09 16.28 -43.98
N GLU A 42 -4.99 15.85 -44.85
CA GLU A 42 -5.36 16.57 -46.08
C GLU A 42 -6.78 17.15 -46.01
N GLN A 43 -7.10 18.11 -46.88
CA GLN A 43 -8.44 18.69 -46.99
C GLN A 43 -9.51 17.67 -47.43
N SER A 44 -9.08 16.59 -48.08
CA SER A 44 -9.89 15.43 -48.50
C SER A 44 -10.21 14.45 -47.36
N ASP A 45 -9.62 14.61 -46.17
CA ASP A 45 -9.76 13.64 -45.09
C ASP A 45 -11.12 13.72 -44.39
N THR A 46 -11.73 12.55 -44.19
CA THR A 46 -13.00 12.45 -43.44
C THR A 46 -12.85 13.03 -42.03
N ASN A 47 -13.92 13.69 -41.54
CA ASN A 47 -14.01 14.17 -40.16
C ASN A 47 -13.67 13.10 -39.11
N ARG A 48 -13.91 11.82 -39.41
CA ARG A 48 -13.54 10.66 -38.57
C ARG A 48 -12.02 10.49 -38.43
N PHE A 49 -11.25 10.73 -39.50
CA PHE A 49 -9.79 10.69 -39.48
C PHE A 49 -9.20 11.93 -38.81
N ILE A 50 -9.67 13.13 -39.17
CA ILE A 50 -9.23 14.40 -38.56
C ILE A 50 -9.47 14.37 -37.03
N SER A 51 -10.67 13.97 -36.60
CA SER A 51 -11.01 13.82 -35.17
C SER A 51 -10.20 12.71 -34.47
N PHE A 52 -9.78 11.68 -35.19
CA PHE A 52 -8.89 10.65 -34.65
C PHE A 52 -7.47 11.17 -34.45
N VAL A 53 -6.87 11.82 -35.44
CA VAL A 53 -5.49 12.37 -35.35
C VAL A 53 -5.40 13.42 -34.22
N ARG A 54 -6.37 14.35 -34.16
CA ARG A 54 -6.51 15.33 -33.05
C ARG A 54 -6.84 14.68 -31.70
N GLY A 55 -7.36 13.46 -31.71
CA GLY A 55 -7.66 12.63 -30.55
C GLY A 55 -6.54 11.67 -30.14
N VAL A 56 -5.41 11.63 -30.84
CA VAL A 56 -4.22 10.86 -30.46
C VAL A 56 -3.18 11.82 -29.87
N PHE A 57 -2.66 11.52 -28.69
CA PHE A 57 -1.63 12.32 -28.02
C PHE A 57 -0.31 11.55 -27.92
N VAL A 58 0.76 12.19 -28.38
CA VAL A 58 2.13 11.65 -28.41
C VAL A 58 2.94 12.32 -27.29
N CYS A 59 3.51 11.52 -26.38
CA CYS A 59 4.23 12.01 -25.21
C CYS A 59 5.64 11.40 -25.10
N PHE A 60 6.65 12.25 -24.86
CA PHE A 60 8.07 11.89 -24.82
C PHE A 60 8.90 12.86 -23.96
N ASP A 61 10.12 12.44 -23.58
CA ASP A 61 11.11 13.24 -22.84
C ASP A 61 12.41 13.49 -23.62
N LYS A 62 12.51 12.96 -24.83
CA LYS A 62 13.61 13.19 -25.77
C LYS A 62 13.02 13.26 -27.18
N GLY A 63 13.48 14.24 -27.97
CA GLY A 63 13.12 14.32 -29.38
C GLY A 63 13.70 13.17 -30.20
N LEU A 64 13.23 13.04 -31.43
CA LEU A 64 13.77 12.11 -32.42
C LEU A 64 15.25 12.44 -32.68
N GLN A 65 16.15 11.44 -32.60
CA GLN A 65 17.60 11.65 -32.68
C GLN A 65 18.23 11.36 -34.06
N GLN A 66 17.43 10.86 -35.01
CA GLN A 66 17.85 10.53 -36.37
C GLN A 66 16.87 11.15 -37.35
N VAL A 67 17.36 11.61 -38.51
CA VAL A 67 16.49 12.16 -39.55
C VAL A 67 15.73 10.98 -40.22
N PRO A 68 14.39 10.95 -40.18
CA PRO A 68 13.59 9.83 -40.66
C PRO A 68 13.43 9.87 -42.19
N SER A 69 13.22 8.72 -42.83
CA SER A 69 12.72 8.69 -44.21
C SER A 69 11.19 8.68 -44.24
N CYS A 70 10.59 9.28 -45.27
CA CYS A 70 9.16 9.17 -45.55
C CYS A 70 8.72 7.79 -46.08
N ASN A 71 9.66 6.94 -46.50
CA ASN A 71 9.37 5.69 -47.21
C ASN A 71 8.54 4.68 -46.39
N GLN A 72 7.58 4.05 -47.06
CA GLN A 72 6.86 2.89 -46.54
C GLN A 72 7.52 1.59 -47.03
N ILE A 73 8.45 1.07 -46.23
CA ILE A 73 9.24 -0.14 -46.53
C ILE A 73 8.47 -1.43 -46.19
N CYS A 74 7.47 -1.35 -45.29
CA CYS A 74 6.60 -2.47 -44.93
C CYS A 74 5.18 -2.02 -44.58
N THR A 75 4.25 -2.96 -44.49
CA THR A 75 2.86 -2.72 -44.06
C THR A 75 2.75 -2.56 -42.55
N LEU A 76 1.63 -1.99 -42.06
CA LEU A 76 1.39 -1.86 -40.61
C LEU A 76 1.39 -3.20 -39.86
N PRO A 77 0.78 -4.31 -40.36
CA PRO A 77 0.88 -5.62 -39.71
C PRO A 77 2.33 -6.09 -39.54
N GLU A 78 3.14 -6.02 -40.60
CA GLU A 78 4.54 -6.43 -40.59
C GLU A 78 5.39 -5.60 -39.64
N LEU A 79 5.19 -4.27 -39.66
CA LEU A 79 5.86 -3.36 -38.74
C LEU A 79 5.45 -3.60 -37.28
N LEU A 80 4.17 -3.87 -37.02
CA LEU A 80 3.66 -4.16 -35.69
C LEU A 80 4.21 -5.48 -35.16
N ALA A 81 4.28 -6.52 -36.02
CA ALA A 81 4.94 -7.79 -35.70
C ALA A 81 6.43 -7.58 -35.36
N PHE A 82 7.17 -6.87 -36.22
CA PHE A 82 8.58 -6.54 -35.99
C PHE A 82 8.80 -5.80 -34.66
N VAL A 83 7.98 -4.79 -34.37
CA VAL A 83 8.07 -4.03 -33.10
C VAL A 83 7.73 -4.92 -31.91
N LEU A 84 6.68 -5.74 -31.97
CA LEU A 84 6.30 -6.64 -30.89
C LEU A 84 7.35 -7.73 -30.63
N ASN A 85 7.89 -8.34 -31.68
CA ASN A 85 9.00 -9.30 -31.63
C ASN A 85 10.25 -8.66 -31.01
N SER A 86 10.63 -7.46 -31.46
CA SER A 86 11.72 -6.64 -30.90
C SER A 86 11.51 -6.35 -29.40
N LEU A 87 10.30 -5.92 -29.00
CA LEU A 87 9.95 -5.60 -27.62
C LEU A 87 10.04 -6.83 -26.70
N LYS A 88 9.52 -7.99 -27.12
CA LYS A 88 9.59 -9.25 -26.35
C LYS A 88 11.02 -9.78 -26.24
N ARG A 89 11.72 -9.95 -27.37
CA ARG A 89 13.11 -10.47 -27.40
C ARG A 89 14.06 -9.60 -26.55
N LYS A 90 13.93 -8.26 -26.63
CA LYS A 90 14.71 -7.29 -25.81
C LYS A 90 14.17 -7.08 -24.39
N ARG A 91 13.08 -7.75 -24.00
CA ARG A 91 12.36 -7.60 -22.71
C ARG A 91 12.02 -6.13 -22.37
N LYS A 92 11.77 -5.30 -23.39
CA LYS A 92 11.38 -3.88 -23.23
C LYS A 92 9.98 -3.78 -22.65
N ARG A 93 9.81 -2.95 -21.61
CA ARG A 93 8.52 -2.77 -20.91
C ARG A 93 7.66 -1.71 -21.60
N ASN A 94 6.76 -2.14 -22.48
CA ASN A 94 5.88 -1.29 -23.30
C ASN A 94 4.44 -1.85 -23.25
N VAL A 95 3.43 -0.97 -23.11
CA VAL A 95 1.99 -1.33 -23.04
C VAL A 95 1.53 -2.12 -24.26
N LEU A 96 2.09 -1.83 -25.44
CA LEU A 96 1.77 -2.51 -26.69
C LEU A 96 2.00 -4.04 -26.59
N ALA A 97 3.00 -4.45 -25.81
CA ALA A 97 3.38 -5.85 -25.63
C ALA A 97 2.69 -6.54 -24.42
N HIS A 98 1.69 -5.90 -23.77
CA HIS A 98 0.89 -6.55 -22.73
C HIS A 98 -0.02 -7.66 -23.31
N GLY A 99 -0.67 -7.39 -24.45
CA GLY A 99 -1.61 -8.30 -25.11
C GLY A 99 -0.99 -9.24 -26.15
N TYR A 100 0.34 -9.34 -26.21
CA TYR A 100 1.03 -10.20 -27.18
C TYR A 100 1.51 -11.50 -26.51
N ASN A 101 0.90 -12.63 -26.81
CA ASN A 101 1.24 -13.92 -26.21
C ASN A 101 2.28 -14.66 -27.05
N PHE A 102 3.54 -14.21 -26.96
CA PHE A 102 4.68 -14.86 -27.63
C PHE A 102 4.76 -16.33 -27.21
N LEU A 103 4.59 -17.25 -28.16
CA LEU A 103 4.64 -18.68 -27.90
C LEU A 103 6.07 -19.08 -27.52
N SER A 104 6.22 -20.01 -26.59
CA SER A 104 7.53 -20.54 -26.22
C SER A 104 8.00 -21.60 -27.23
N VAL A 105 8.30 -21.12 -28.44
CA VAL A 105 9.08 -21.87 -29.43
C VAL A 105 10.41 -22.30 -28.79
N ALA A 106 10.93 -23.47 -29.18
CA ALA A 106 12.22 -23.98 -28.71
C ALA A 106 13.35 -22.98 -29.03
N GLN A 107 14.50 -23.12 -28.35
CA GLN A 107 15.61 -22.15 -28.43
C GLN A 107 16.42 -22.22 -29.73
N GLU A 108 15.85 -22.83 -30.77
CA GLU A 108 16.51 -23.30 -31.99
C GLU A 108 16.08 -22.47 -33.21
N ASP A 109 14.84 -21.96 -33.26
CA ASP A 109 14.36 -21.02 -34.29
C ASP A 109 14.98 -19.62 -34.12
N ARG A 110 16.25 -19.49 -34.54
CA ARG A 110 16.90 -18.18 -34.73
C ARG A 110 16.36 -17.46 -35.97
N ASP A 111 15.87 -18.23 -36.94
CA ASP A 111 15.49 -17.76 -38.27
C ASP A 111 13.99 -17.41 -38.39
N ALA A 112 13.26 -17.43 -37.27
CA ALA A 112 11.85 -17.07 -37.21
C ALA A 112 11.60 -15.61 -37.68
N ASP A 113 10.98 -15.50 -38.86
CA ASP A 113 10.63 -14.27 -39.60
C ASP A 113 10.16 -13.15 -38.66
N HIS A 114 10.93 -12.08 -38.65
CA HIS A 114 10.72 -10.93 -37.77
C HIS A 114 9.44 -10.14 -38.09
N PHE A 115 8.95 -10.19 -39.32
CA PHE A 115 7.78 -9.44 -39.80
C PHE A 115 6.47 -10.24 -39.68
N LYS A 116 6.52 -11.50 -39.22
CA LYS A 116 5.34 -12.30 -38.87
C LYS A 116 5.10 -12.33 -37.36
N PHE A 117 3.83 -12.46 -36.96
CA PHE A 117 3.47 -12.60 -35.55
C PHE A 117 3.87 -14.00 -35.04
N GLN A 118 4.58 -14.02 -33.92
CA GLN A 118 5.14 -15.21 -33.26
C GLN A 118 4.30 -15.57 -32.01
N GLY A 119 2.99 -15.33 -32.09
CA GLY A 119 2.02 -15.49 -30.99
C GLY A 119 0.80 -14.56 -31.09
N ASP A 120 -0.18 -14.76 -30.22
CA ASP A 120 -1.51 -14.12 -30.35
C ASP A 120 -1.47 -12.61 -30.08
N VAL A 121 -2.26 -11.85 -30.85
CA VAL A 121 -2.33 -10.39 -30.81
C VAL A 121 -3.67 -9.92 -30.22
N THR A 122 -3.63 -9.36 -29.02
CA THR A 122 -4.82 -8.85 -28.29
C THR A 122 -4.60 -7.40 -27.78
N GLN A 123 -5.61 -6.83 -27.11
CA GLN A 123 -5.54 -5.52 -26.43
C GLN A 123 -5.10 -4.37 -27.37
N SER A 124 -4.19 -3.50 -26.91
CA SER A 124 -3.65 -2.36 -27.67
C SER A 124 -3.05 -2.73 -29.03
N ALA A 125 -2.47 -3.93 -29.17
CA ALA A 125 -1.89 -4.38 -30.43
C ALA A 125 -2.99 -4.73 -31.44
N ALA A 126 -4.02 -5.47 -31.02
CA ALA A 126 -5.21 -5.73 -31.85
C ALA A 126 -5.94 -4.44 -32.25
N TYR A 127 -6.01 -3.46 -31.33
CA TYR A 127 -6.60 -2.14 -31.58
C TYR A 127 -5.85 -1.32 -32.66
N ILE A 128 -4.53 -1.50 -32.81
CA ILE A 128 -3.77 -0.91 -33.92
C ILE A 128 -3.95 -1.74 -35.19
N HIS A 129 -3.77 -3.06 -35.10
CA HIS A 129 -3.82 -3.99 -36.23
C HIS A 129 -5.13 -3.89 -37.02
N GLY A 130 -6.27 -3.94 -36.32
CA GLY A 130 -7.61 -3.86 -36.90
C GLY A 130 -8.12 -2.44 -37.18
N SER A 131 -7.24 -1.45 -37.36
CA SER A 131 -7.66 -0.04 -37.51
C SER A 131 -7.12 0.61 -38.78
N ASP A 132 -8.01 0.88 -39.72
CA ASP A 132 -7.67 1.55 -40.99
C ASP A 132 -7.21 3.00 -40.79
N LEU A 133 -7.58 3.61 -39.67
CA LEU A 133 -7.06 4.92 -39.24
C LEU A 133 -5.56 4.82 -38.93
N TRP A 134 -5.10 3.76 -38.24
CA TRP A 134 -3.68 3.51 -38.02
C TRP A 134 -2.97 3.08 -39.31
N LYS A 135 -3.61 2.31 -40.21
CA LYS A 135 -3.06 2.01 -41.54
C LYS A 135 -2.79 3.31 -42.31
N LYS A 136 -3.76 4.24 -42.35
CA LYS A 136 -3.61 5.55 -43.01
C LYS A 136 -2.53 6.43 -42.37
N VAL A 137 -2.42 6.46 -41.03
CA VAL A 137 -1.28 7.11 -40.34
C VAL A 137 0.06 6.52 -40.80
N THR A 138 0.15 5.20 -40.96
CA THR A 138 1.39 4.51 -41.38
C THR A 138 1.80 4.87 -42.80
N ILE A 139 0.82 4.96 -43.72
CA ILE A 139 1.02 5.38 -45.11
C ILE A 139 1.52 6.83 -45.19
N ARG A 140 1.00 7.74 -44.33
CA ARG A 140 1.38 9.17 -44.31
C ARG A 140 2.72 9.47 -43.64
N LEU A 141 3.07 8.75 -42.58
CA LEU A 141 4.28 9.01 -41.78
C LEU A 141 5.48 8.13 -42.14
N GLY A 142 5.29 7.13 -43.01
CA GLY A 142 6.32 6.17 -43.34
C GLY A 142 6.62 5.15 -42.23
N THR A 143 7.56 4.26 -42.52
CA THR A 143 7.92 3.16 -41.61
C THR A 143 8.67 3.65 -40.36
N ASP A 144 9.63 4.58 -40.52
CA ASP A 144 10.50 5.02 -39.42
C ASP A 144 9.76 5.74 -38.29
N ILE A 145 8.89 6.70 -38.64
CA ILE A 145 8.10 7.45 -37.66
C ILE A 145 7.08 6.54 -36.97
N THR A 146 6.40 5.67 -37.72
CA THR A 146 5.45 4.71 -37.15
C THR A 146 6.15 3.75 -36.18
N ARG A 147 7.38 3.30 -36.52
CA ARG A 147 8.22 2.51 -35.62
C ARG A 147 8.61 3.28 -34.36
N TYR A 148 9.02 4.54 -34.49
CA TYR A 148 9.39 5.40 -33.37
C TYR A 148 8.21 5.64 -32.41
N LEU A 149 7.02 5.90 -32.96
CA LEU A 149 5.77 6.03 -32.20
C LEU A 149 5.43 4.78 -31.38
N LEU A 150 5.63 3.59 -31.94
CA LEU A 150 5.29 2.32 -31.27
C LEU A 150 6.39 1.81 -30.31
N GLU A 151 7.68 1.95 -30.66
CA GLU A 151 8.80 1.42 -29.87
C GLU A 151 9.29 2.40 -28.77
N SER A 152 9.19 3.72 -29.00
CA SER A 152 9.86 4.76 -28.18
C SER A 152 8.93 5.78 -27.51
N CYS A 153 7.88 6.26 -28.19
CA CYS A 153 6.93 7.22 -27.62
C CYS A 153 5.96 6.56 -26.62
N SER A 154 5.28 7.38 -25.80
CA SER A 154 4.07 6.98 -25.09
C SER A 154 2.86 7.61 -25.77
N VAL A 155 2.00 6.79 -26.39
CA VAL A 155 0.84 7.29 -27.15
C VAL A 155 -0.47 6.96 -26.44
N PHE A 156 -1.36 7.95 -26.40
CA PHE A 156 -2.67 7.90 -25.74
C PHE A 156 -3.79 8.25 -26.73
N VAL A 157 -4.97 7.65 -26.56
CA VAL A 157 -6.15 7.88 -27.40
C VAL A 157 -7.29 8.46 -26.57
N ALA A 158 -7.93 9.51 -27.09
CA ALA A 158 -9.09 10.17 -26.52
C ALA A 158 -10.36 9.30 -26.54
N VAL A 159 -11.07 9.34 -25.42
CA VAL A 159 -12.37 8.70 -25.20
C VAL A 159 -13.30 9.73 -24.55
N PRO A 160 -14.07 10.49 -25.37
CA PRO A 160 -14.99 11.50 -24.86
C PRO A 160 -16.00 10.94 -23.84
N PRO A 161 -16.51 11.77 -22.91
CA PRO A 161 -16.27 13.20 -22.78
C PRO A 161 -14.95 13.61 -22.12
N SER A 162 -14.22 12.72 -21.41
CA SER A 162 -13.17 13.18 -20.47
C SER A 162 -12.01 12.23 -20.16
N CYS A 163 -11.87 11.09 -20.84
CA CYS A 163 -10.84 10.10 -20.52
C CYS A 163 -9.90 9.84 -21.70
N VAL A 164 -8.68 9.36 -21.41
CA VAL A 164 -7.78 8.79 -22.42
C VAL A 164 -7.37 7.37 -22.01
N PHE A 165 -6.96 6.53 -22.96
CA PHE A 165 -6.25 5.28 -22.65
C PHE A 165 -4.89 5.22 -23.36
N GLN A 166 -3.90 4.59 -22.72
CA GLN A 166 -2.58 4.38 -23.30
C GLN A 166 -2.57 3.17 -24.24
N VAL A 167 -1.99 3.36 -25.44
CA VAL A 167 -1.86 2.31 -26.45
C VAL A 167 -0.46 1.69 -26.40
N CYS A 168 0.60 2.50 -26.45
CA CYS A 168 2.00 2.07 -26.45
C CYS A 168 2.88 2.91 -25.52
N GLY A 169 4.16 2.54 -25.45
CA GLY A 169 5.19 3.17 -24.62
C GLY A 169 5.29 2.58 -23.22
N VAL A 170 6.22 3.10 -22.42
CA VAL A 170 6.37 2.71 -21.00
C VAL A 170 5.07 3.01 -20.25
N PRO A 171 4.50 2.08 -19.46
CA PRO A 171 3.21 2.31 -18.82
C PRO A 171 3.22 3.55 -17.93
N VAL A 172 2.31 4.51 -18.18
CA VAL A 172 2.31 5.81 -17.48
C VAL A 172 2.16 5.67 -15.97
N TYR A 173 1.50 4.59 -15.51
CA TYR A 173 1.40 4.27 -14.10
C TYR A 173 2.75 3.99 -13.42
N ASP A 174 3.84 3.73 -14.14
CA ASP A 174 5.18 3.64 -13.55
C ASP A 174 5.78 5.02 -13.25
N ARG A 175 5.46 6.04 -14.05
CA ARG A 175 5.80 7.45 -13.75
C ARG A 175 5.05 7.96 -12.52
N VAL A 176 3.81 7.48 -12.31
CA VAL A 176 2.98 7.83 -11.14
C VAL A 176 3.50 7.16 -9.86
N SER A 177 4.33 7.90 -9.13
CA SER A 177 4.99 7.46 -7.89
C SER A 177 4.04 7.32 -6.70
N MET A 178 3.47 6.12 -6.49
CA MET A 178 2.69 5.76 -5.29
C MET A 178 3.58 5.45 -4.06
N SER A 179 4.59 6.27 -3.82
CA SER A 179 5.28 6.41 -2.54
C SER A 179 6.08 7.71 -2.55
N THR A 180 5.57 8.75 -1.87
CA THR A 180 6.34 9.95 -1.47
C THR A 180 7.29 10.51 -2.54
N ALA A 181 6.74 10.90 -3.70
CA ALA A 181 7.49 11.75 -4.64
C ALA A 181 7.92 13.05 -3.93
N SER A 182 9.19 13.39 -4.08
CA SER A 182 9.85 14.49 -3.39
C SER A 182 9.55 15.84 -4.03
N THR A 183 8.90 16.73 -3.28
CA THR A 183 9.26 18.15 -3.34
C THR A 183 10.15 18.46 -2.14
N GLY A 184 11.26 19.16 -2.38
CA GLY A 184 12.33 19.31 -1.40
C GLY A 184 11.94 20.23 -0.23
N PHE A 185 12.32 19.84 0.98
CA PHE A 185 12.38 20.75 2.12
C PHE A 185 13.84 21.18 2.28
N SER A 186 14.17 22.39 1.84
CA SER A 186 15.54 22.90 1.96
C SER A 186 15.81 23.39 3.38
N ILE A 187 16.80 22.79 4.05
CA ILE A 187 17.40 23.39 5.24
C ILE A 187 18.44 24.39 4.72
N GLN A 188 18.00 25.61 4.44
CA GLN A 188 18.90 26.70 4.05
C GLN A 188 19.85 27.04 5.22
N PRO A 189 21.18 27.07 4.99
CA PRO A 189 22.06 27.98 5.71
C PRO A 189 21.60 29.42 5.44
N ARG A 190 21.75 30.33 6.41
CA ARG A 190 21.35 31.72 6.22
C ARG A 190 22.28 32.41 5.22
N LYS A 191 21.69 32.82 4.08
CA LYS A 191 22.04 33.95 3.21
C LYS A 191 23.53 34.22 2.95
N GLU A 192 23.83 34.38 1.67
CA GLU A 192 24.16 35.74 1.22
C GLU A 192 23.33 36.11 -0.02
N ARG A 193 23.24 37.40 -0.34
CA ARG A 193 22.57 37.92 -1.55
C ARG A 193 23.65 38.31 -2.54
N ASN A 194 23.42 38.10 -3.83
CA ASN A 194 23.66 39.16 -4.80
C ASN A 194 22.79 39.00 -6.05
N ARG A 195 22.54 40.13 -6.73
CA ARG A 195 21.83 40.18 -8.02
C ARG A 195 22.77 39.71 -9.13
N MET A 196 22.20 39.09 -10.16
CA MET A 196 22.74 39.16 -11.52
C MET A 196 21.63 39.68 -12.42
N ASP A 197 21.69 40.97 -12.73
CA ASP A 197 20.92 41.55 -13.83
C ASP A 197 21.71 41.35 -15.14
N LEU A 198 21.01 41.03 -16.22
CA LEU A 198 21.59 40.80 -17.54
C LEU A 198 21.94 42.13 -18.22
N ARG A 199 23.19 42.29 -18.71
CA ARG A 199 23.47 43.05 -19.94
C ARG A 199 24.83 42.71 -20.55
N VAL A 200 25.01 43.13 -21.80
CA VAL A 200 25.98 42.60 -22.76
C VAL A 200 26.68 43.75 -23.52
N LYS A 201 27.96 43.53 -23.88
CA LYS A 201 28.81 44.27 -24.86
C LYS A 201 29.40 45.65 -24.46
N LYS A 202 30.63 45.88 -24.98
CA LYS A 202 31.41 47.15 -25.17
C LYS A 202 31.71 47.98 -23.90
N GLY A 203 32.94 48.34 -23.51
CA GLY A 203 34.25 48.37 -24.19
C GLY A 203 34.86 49.80 -24.21
N LYS A 204 36.17 49.91 -23.90
CA LYS A 204 37.10 51.08 -24.02
C LYS A 204 37.08 52.22 -22.96
N ARG A 205 38.32 52.65 -22.62
CA ARG A 205 38.79 53.87 -21.88
C ARG A 205 38.39 53.92 -20.38
N LYS A 206 39.27 54.08 -19.38
CA LYS A 206 40.61 54.73 -19.15
C LYS A 206 40.48 56.23 -18.79
N ARG A 207 41.27 56.66 -17.76
CA ARG A 207 41.33 57.99 -17.08
C ARG A 207 40.28 58.12 -15.96
N GLU A 208 40.46 58.82 -14.84
CA GLU A 208 41.57 59.55 -14.15
C GLU A 208 41.02 59.83 -12.69
N THR A 209 41.68 60.05 -11.54
CA THR A 209 43.06 60.22 -11.01
C THR A 209 42.95 60.15 -9.45
N ASP A 210 43.98 60.57 -8.70
CA ASP A 210 44.00 61.05 -7.29
C ASP A 210 43.62 60.05 -6.15
N GLU A 211 44.57 59.56 -5.33
CA GLU A 211 45.27 60.20 -4.18
C GLU A 211 44.38 60.25 -2.89
N ILE A 212 44.85 60.10 -1.64
CA ILE A 212 46.12 60.44 -0.96
C ILE A 212 46.56 59.36 0.08
N MET A 213 47.89 59.21 0.26
CA MET A 213 48.67 58.64 1.39
C MET A 213 48.66 57.16 1.83
N THR A 214 49.86 56.76 2.25
CA THR A 214 50.34 55.52 2.90
C THR A 214 50.84 55.91 4.33
N PRO A 215 51.80 55.27 5.06
CA PRO A 215 52.45 53.94 4.98
C PRO A 215 52.37 53.15 6.33
N SER A 216 52.72 51.87 6.48
CA SER A 216 54.03 51.18 6.33
C SER A 216 53.92 49.79 7.02
N GLY A 217 54.76 48.77 6.79
CA GLY A 217 55.76 48.55 5.74
C GLY A 217 56.76 47.40 6.06
N LYS A 218 57.50 46.92 5.04
CA LYS A 218 58.72 46.02 5.09
C LYS A 218 58.44 44.56 5.54
N ARG A 219 59.18 43.50 5.14
CA ARG A 219 60.28 43.15 4.17
C ARG A 219 60.23 41.59 4.05
N ARG A 220 60.76 40.81 3.08
CA ARG A 220 61.63 40.85 1.87
C ARG A 220 60.85 40.18 0.68
N GLN A 221 61.23 39.97 -0.59
CA GLN A 221 62.50 39.74 -1.36
C GLN A 221 63.12 38.32 -1.26
N VAL A 222 63.60 37.63 -2.31
CA VAL A 222 63.45 37.77 -3.79
C VAL A 222 63.97 36.50 -4.53
N GLY A 223 63.74 36.35 -5.86
CA GLY A 223 64.30 35.30 -6.76
C GLY A 223 63.19 34.49 -7.46
N GLN A 224 62.97 34.42 -8.79
CA GLN A 224 63.79 34.56 -10.02
C GLN A 224 64.85 33.46 -10.24
N ARG A 225 65.03 32.90 -11.46
CA ARG A 225 64.56 33.32 -12.81
C ARG A 225 64.28 32.14 -13.78
N GLU A 226 63.89 32.50 -15.01
CA GLU A 226 63.42 31.66 -16.14
C GLU A 226 64.58 31.28 -17.12
N PRO A 227 64.39 31.04 -18.44
CA PRO A 227 63.81 29.86 -19.12
C PRO A 227 64.73 29.29 -20.26
N THR A 228 64.22 28.32 -21.04
CA THR A 228 64.53 28.25 -22.49
C THR A 228 63.37 27.62 -23.28
N HIS A 229 63.37 27.82 -24.60
CA HIS A 229 62.29 27.47 -25.54
C HIS A 229 62.81 26.48 -26.62
N GLU A 230 61.91 26.12 -27.55
CA GLU A 230 62.13 25.66 -28.94
C GLU A 230 62.01 24.15 -29.26
N GLN A 231 61.84 23.75 -30.55
CA GLN A 231 60.70 23.98 -31.48
C GLN A 231 60.91 23.14 -32.77
N VAL A 232 59.82 22.65 -33.42
CA VAL A 232 59.77 22.10 -34.82
C VAL A 232 60.58 20.77 -35.02
N CYS A 233 60.01 19.62 -35.43
CA CYS A 233 59.61 19.14 -36.78
C CYS A 233 60.78 19.19 -37.82
N HIS A 234 60.95 18.27 -38.78
CA HIS A 234 60.08 17.25 -39.43
C HIS A 234 60.68 15.81 -39.25
N GLU A 235 60.55 14.73 -40.06
CA GLU A 235 59.92 14.44 -41.37
C GLU A 235 59.46 12.94 -41.48
N THR A 236 59.71 12.25 -42.61
CA THR A 236 59.21 10.90 -43.01
C THR A 236 60.35 9.97 -43.53
N VAL A 237 60.25 8.69 -43.93
CA VAL A 237 59.12 7.77 -44.31
C VAL A 237 59.53 6.26 -44.22
N GLU A 238 58.58 5.31 -44.42
CA GLU A 238 58.74 3.85 -44.71
C GLU A 238 59.42 2.91 -43.66
N GLU A 239 59.26 1.57 -43.62
CA GLU A 239 58.53 0.55 -44.44
C GLU A 239 58.10 -0.70 -43.59
N GLY A 240 57.34 -1.66 -44.15
CA GLY A 240 57.36 -3.09 -43.75
C GLY A 240 56.15 -3.75 -43.01
N GLN A 241 55.79 -4.99 -43.39
CA GLN A 241 54.72 -5.86 -42.81
C GLN A 241 55.15 -7.36 -42.87
N PRO A 242 54.56 -8.33 -42.12
CA PRO A 242 53.50 -9.22 -42.67
C PRO A 242 52.54 -9.90 -41.62
N MET A 243 51.84 -11.01 -41.97
CA MET A 243 50.76 -11.72 -41.23
C MET A 243 50.76 -13.27 -41.38
N LEU A 244 49.79 -13.99 -40.73
CA LEU A 244 49.20 -15.35 -41.00
C LEU A 244 49.96 -16.62 -40.45
N VAL A 245 49.37 -17.85 -40.27
CA VAL A 245 48.04 -18.32 -39.76
C VAL A 245 47.96 -19.88 -39.51
N GLU A 246 47.10 -20.35 -38.56
CA GLU A 246 46.60 -21.75 -38.27
C GLU A 246 47.62 -22.94 -38.07
N PRO A 247 47.30 -24.24 -37.78
CA PRO A 247 46.06 -25.05 -38.04
C PRO A 247 45.48 -25.94 -36.88
N LYS A 248 44.52 -26.82 -37.23
CA LYS A 248 43.70 -27.75 -36.38
C LYS A 248 44.19 -29.22 -36.43
N PRO A 249 43.53 -30.18 -35.74
CA PRO A 249 42.59 -31.08 -36.44
C PRO A 249 41.34 -31.51 -35.61
N LEU A 250 40.60 -32.51 -36.10
CA LEU A 250 39.37 -33.14 -35.53
C LEU A 250 39.65 -34.66 -35.25
N GLU A 251 38.75 -35.62 -34.97
CA GLU A 251 37.26 -35.72 -34.95
C GLU A 251 36.77 -36.97 -34.15
N ASN A 252 35.43 -37.16 -34.07
CA ASN A 252 34.66 -38.40 -33.79
C ASN A 252 34.66 -39.06 -32.38
N GLY A 253 33.45 -39.40 -31.89
CA GLY A 253 33.21 -40.21 -30.67
C GLY A 253 31.88 -39.93 -29.94
N VAL A 254 30.98 -40.93 -29.87
CA VAL A 254 29.61 -40.91 -29.28
C VAL A 254 29.29 -42.34 -28.76
N PRO A 255 28.42 -42.62 -27.76
CA PRO A 255 27.60 -41.77 -26.85
C PRO A 255 27.84 -41.99 -25.33
N ALA A 256 27.20 -41.18 -24.46
CA ALA A 256 26.49 -41.67 -23.25
C ALA A 256 25.74 -40.55 -22.46
N SER A 257 24.57 -40.90 -21.95
CA SER A 257 23.59 -40.10 -21.17
C SER A 257 24.10 -39.05 -20.17
N LYS A 258 23.53 -37.82 -20.22
CA LYS A 258 23.36 -36.93 -19.04
C LYS A 258 21.99 -36.25 -19.02
N GLN A 259 21.48 -35.98 -17.82
CA GLN A 259 20.12 -35.50 -17.54
C GLN A 259 19.92 -34.01 -17.86
N PRO A 260 18.68 -33.53 -18.13
CA PRO A 260 18.41 -32.12 -18.37
C PRO A 260 18.71 -31.25 -17.14
N ALA A 261 19.43 -30.15 -17.33
CA ALA A 261 19.75 -29.19 -16.27
C ALA A 261 18.53 -28.32 -15.91
N GLU A 262 18.21 -28.19 -14.62
CA GLU A 262 17.06 -27.40 -14.17
C GLU A 262 17.19 -25.91 -14.53
N LEU A 263 16.14 -25.37 -15.17
CA LEU A 263 16.08 -23.98 -15.61
C LEU A 263 16.03 -23.02 -14.40
N GLN A 264 17.14 -22.33 -14.12
CA GLN A 264 17.26 -21.45 -12.95
C GLN A 264 16.20 -20.34 -12.95
N THR A 265 15.17 -20.51 -12.12
CA THR A 265 13.99 -19.64 -12.13
C THR A 265 14.32 -18.31 -11.44
N ALA A 266 14.25 -17.21 -12.19
CA ALA A 266 14.52 -15.85 -11.70
C ALA A 266 13.68 -15.54 -10.44
N THR A 267 14.32 -15.52 -9.28
CA THR A 267 13.62 -15.56 -7.99
C THR A 267 13.01 -14.20 -7.67
N LEU A 268 11.69 -14.08 -7.85
CA LEU A 268 10.94 -12.89 -7.45
C LEU A 268 11.16 -12.58 -5.96
N PRO A 269 11.33 -11.30 -5.56
CA PRO A 269 11.61 -10.96 -4.16
C PRO A 269 10.51 -11.42 -3.21
N LEU A 270 10.87 -12.26 -2.23
CA LEU A 270 9.95 -12.72 -1.21
C LEU A 270 9.42 -11.54 -0.39
N GLU A 271 8.10 -11.33 -0.38
CA GLU A 271 7.45 -10.25 0.38
C GLU A 271 7.70 -10.40 1.89
N GLY A 272 8.71 -9.67 2.38
CA GLY A 272 9.20 -9.78 3.75
C GLY A 272 10.69 -9.44 3.90
N GLY A 273 11.47 -9.48 2.81
CA GLY A 273 12.86 -9.04 2.83
C GLY A 273 13.02 -7.53 3.18
N PRO A 274 14.00 -7.16 4.03
CA PRO A 274 14.33 -5.75 4.30
C PRO A 274 15.12 -5.15 3.13
N SER A 275 14.84 -3.89 2.76
CA SER A 275 15.35 -3.29 1.52
C SER A 275 16.87 -3.03 1.50
N TRP A 276 17.53 -3.08 2.65
CA TRP A 276 18.98 -2.90 2.75
C TRP A 276 19.78 -4.20 2.46
N ARG A 277 19.12 -5.36 2.37
CA ARG A 277 19.77 -6.66 2.10
C ARG A 277 19.75 -7.08 0.62
N SER A 278 19.18 -6.28 -0.29
CA SER A 278 19.28 -6.52 -1.72
C SER A 278 20.71 -6.20 -2.19
N GLY A 279 21.52 -7.25 -2.40
CA GLY A 279 22.96 -7.13 -2.67
C GLY A 279 23.28 -6.57 -4.06
N ILE A 280 23.10 -5.27 -4.24
CA ILE A 280 23.57 -4.45 -5.35
C ILE A 280 24.62 -3.47 -4.78
N PHE A 281 25.74 -3.31 -5.48
CA PHE A 281 26.66 -2.18 -5.29
C PHE A 281 26.36 -1.15 -6.40
N PRO A 282 26.32 0.17 -6.11
CA PRO A 282 26.39 0.80 -4.78
C PRO A 282 25.11 0.58 -3.96
N PRO A 283 25.14 0.79 -2.63
CA PRO A 283 23.92 0.82 -1.84
C PRO A 283 22.99 1.95 -2.30
N LEU A 284 21.68 1.75 -2.13
CA LEU A 284 20.72 2.85 -2.18
C LEU A 284 21.15 3.95 -1.18
N PRO A 285 20.88 5.24 -1.47
CA PRO A 285 21.12 6.32 -0.52
C PRO A 285 20.59 5.97 0.89
N PRO A 286 21.29 6.30 2.00
CA PRO A 286 20.89 5.88 3.36
C PRO A 286 19.47 6.29 3.77
N SER A 287 18.91 7.25 3.05
CA SER A 287 17.52 7.67 3.06
C SER A 287 16.55 6.54 2.67
N GLN A 288 16.80 5.81 1.57
CA GLN A 288 15.89 4.82 0.97
C GLN A 288 15.94 3.41 1.62
N CYS A 289 16.83 3.21 2.59
CA CYS A 289 17.00 1.95 3.32
C CYS A 289 16.10 1.88 4.56
N PHE A 290 15.22 0.87 4.65
CA PHE A 290 14.21 0.76 5.70
C PHE A 290 14.21 -0.59 6.43
N ILE A 291 14.02 -0.51 7.75
CA ILE A 291 13.81 -1.65 8.65
C ILE A 291 12.34 -1.63 9.06
N ARG A 292 11.63 -2.76 8.90
CA ARG A 292 10.16 -2.85 9.05
C ARG A 292 9.79 -3.50 10.38
N THR A 293 8.78 -2.98 11.10
CA THR A 293 8.24 -3.62 12.32
C THR A 293 7.83 -5.09 12.08
N LEU A 294 7.34 -5.38 10.86
CA LEU A 294 7.01 -6.72 10.38
C LEU A 294 8.14 -7.77 10.58
N GLY A 295 9.40 -7.35 10.69
CA GLY A 295 10.55 -8.26 10.82
C GLY A 295 10.55 -9.13 12.08
N PHE A 296 9.91 -8.67 13.17
CA PHE A 296 9.80 -9.43 14.42
C PHE A 296 8.42 -10.05 14.69
N LEU A 297 7.45 -9.89 13.78
CA LEU A 297 6.09 -10.41 13.98
C LEU A 297 5.99 -11.93 13.75
N TYR A 298 4.96 -12.50 14.37
CA TYR A 298 4.48 -13.88 14.21
C TYR A 298 5.47 -14.99 14.61
N GLY A 299 6.47 -14.66 15.43
CA GLY A 299 7.36 -15.63 16.07
C GLY A 299 8.33 -16.36 15.14
N GLY A 300 9.03 -17.34 15.68
CA GLY A 300 10.10 -18.07 14.99
C GLY A 300 10.35 -19.44 15.62
N ARG A 301 11.35 -20.17 15.12
CA ARG A 301 11.68 -21.53 15.58
C ARG A 301 12.50 -21.53 16.89
N GLY A 302 12.05 -20.77 17.88
CA GLY A 302 12.76 -20.51 19.14
C GLY A 302 14.17 -19.95 18.94
N MET A 303 15.02 -20.07 19.96
CA MET A 303 16.44 -19.74 19.85
C MET A 303 17.22 -20.62 18.86
N ARG A 304 16.72 -21.82 18.49
CA ARG A 304 17.29 -22.62 17.39
C ARG A 304 17.11 -21.95 16.01
N GLY A 305 16.11 -21.07 15.86
CA GLY A 305 15.88 -20.27 14.65
C GLY A 305 16.64 -18.94 14.60
N PHE A 306 17.26 -18.54 15.72
CA PHE A 306 17.97 -17.27 15.87
C PHE A 306 19.20 -17.17 14.96
N LEU A 307 19.54 -15.95 14.50
CA LEU A 307 20.55 -15.74 13.46
C LEU A 307 21.93 -16.28 13.84
N LEU A 308 22.42 -15.97 15.04
CA LEU A 308 23.77 -16.37 15.48
C LEU A 308 23.89 -17.87 15.82
N ASN A 309 22.76 -18.56 16.00
CA ASN A 309 22.68 -20.01 16.23
C ASN A 309 22.59 -20.83 14.93
N ARG A 310 22.57 -20.18 13.76
CA ARG A 310 22.62 -20.89 12.47
C ARG A 310 24.00 -21.51 12.24
N LYS A 311 24.05 -22.51 11.36
CA LYS A 311 25.29 -23.13 10.87
C LYS A 311 25.58 -22.63 9.45
N LYS A 312 26.86 -22.55 9.05
CA LYS A 312 27.26 -22.43 7.63
C LYS A 312 27.31 -23.84 7.03
N LYS A 313 26.75 -24.02 5.83
CA LYS A 313 26.98 -25.21 5.00
C LYS A 313 28.36 -25.12 4.31
N GLY A 314 29.12 -26.20 4.35
CA GLY A 314 30.31 -26.46 3.53
C GLY A 314 30.18 -27.82 2.85
N ALA A 315 31.26 -28.30 2.22
CA ALA A 315 31.31 -29.66 1.66
C ALA A 315 31.15 -30.71 2.78
N ASP A 316 31.91 -30.54 3.86
CA ASP A 316 32.00 -31.44 5.02
C ASP A 316 30.82 -31.24 6.01
N GLY A 317 29.65 -30.84 5.50
CA GLY A 317 28.44 -30.64 6.28
C GLY A 317 28.29 -29.24 6.90
N CYS A 318 27.88 -29.19 8.18
CA CYS A 318 27.33 -27.96 8.79
C CYS A 318 28.05 -27.55 10.09
N ARG A 319 28.89 -26.51 10.01
CA ARG A 319 29.68 -25.96 11.13
C ARG A 319 29.08 -24.69 11.75
N ARG A 320 29.46 -24.38 13.01
CA ARG A 320 29.08 -23.12 13.69
C ARG A 320 29.74 -21.91 13.01
N LEU A 321 29.12 -20.73 13.15
CA LEU A 321 29.66 -19.46 12.64
C LEU A 321 30.90 -19.01 13.45
N GLN A 322 31.91 -18.50 12.76
CA GLN A 322 33.07 -17.79 13.30
C GLN A 322 33.03 -16.32 12.85
N GLY A 323 33.95 -15.47 13.35
CA GLY A 323 33.92 -14.03 13.09
C GLY A 323 33.93 -13.64 11.61
N GLN A 324 34.71 -14.35 10.78
CA GLN A 324 34.75 -14.15 9.33
C GLN A 324 33.40 -14.43 8.65
N ASP A 325 32.69 -15.50 9.05
CA ASP A 325 31.37 -15.80 8.50
C ASP A 325 30.35 -14.71 8.88
N LEU A 326 30.50 -14.14 10.08
CA LEU A 326 29.62 -13.08 10.55
C LEU A 326 29.91 -11.76 9.82
N VAL A 327 31.17 -11.38 9.61
CA VAL A 327 31.58 -10.23 8.78
C VAL A 327 31.00 -10.35 7.36
N ARG A 328 31.08 -11.54 6.74
CA ARG A 328 30.42 -11.84 5.44
C ARG A 328 28.90 -11.64 5.50
N THR A 329 28.25 -12.21 6.52
CA THR A 329 26.80 -12.14 6.75
C THR A 329 26.28 -10.72 7.08
N VAL A 330 27.15 -9.80 7.53
CA VAL A 330 26.81 -8.41 7.86
C VAL A 330 27.04 -7.48 6.66
N PHE A 331 28.22 -7.55 6.04
CA PHE A 331 28.70 -6.52 5.11
C PHE A 331 28.74 -6.94 3.62
N PHE A 332 28.62 -8.24 3.32
CA PHE A 332 28.82 -8.79 1.96
C PHE A 332 27.58 -9.56 1.45
N GLU A 333 27.57 -10.90 1.51
CA GLU A 333 26.53 -11.74 0.85
C GLU A 333 25.28 -11.96 1.70
N GLY A 334 25.26 -11.45 2.94
CA GLY A 334 24.10 -11.56 3.82
C GLY A 334 23.79 -13.01 4.21
N LEU A 335 22.50 -13.33 4.34
CA LEU A 335 22.06 -14.68 4.75
C LEU A 335 22.35 -15.76 3.70
N ALA A 336 22.62 -15.38 2.44
CA ALA A 336 22.96 -16.33 1.38
C ALA A 336 24.34 -16.97 1.60
N TYR A 337 25.25 -16.28 2.30
CA TYR A 337 26.57 -16.80 2.70
C TYR A 337 26.49 -18.14 3.44
N LEU A 338 25.47 -18.30 4.29
CA LEU A 338 25.27 -19.50 5.12
C LEU A 338 24.89 -20.74 4.28
N ASN A 339 24.42 -20.52 3.05
CA ASN A 339 24.03 -21.53 2.08
C ASN A 339 25.10 -21.75 0.98
N GLY A 340 26.29 -21.15 1.11
CA GLY A 340 27.40 -21.33 0.15
C GLY A 340 27.54 -20.24 -0.92
N VAL A 341 26.71 -19.20 -0.91
CA VAL A 341 26.85 -18.07 -1.86
C VAL A 341 27.98 -17.15 -1.41
N GLU A 342 29.13 -17.23 -2.08
CA GLU A 342 30.28 -16.33 -1.87
C GLU A 342 30.47 -15.38 -3.06
N ARG A 343 30.83 -14.12 -2.80
CA ARG A 343 31.04 -13.10 -3.84
C ARG A 343 32.49 -12.59 -3.83
N LYS A 344 32.97 -12.12 -4.98
CA LYS A 344 34.27 -11.43 -5.07
C LYS A 344 34.25 -10.16 -4.19
N PRO A 345 35.35 -9.84 -3.47
CA PRO A 345 36.59 -10.60 -3.34
C PRO A 345 36.44 -11.81 -2.41
N LYS A 346 37.14 -12.93 -2.67
CA LYS A 346 37.10 -14.14 -1.80
C LYS A 346 37.84 -13.92 -0.46
N LYS A 347 39.04 -13.33 -0.49
CA LYS A 347 39.73 -12.84 0.73
C LYS A 347 39.03 -11.56 1.24
N LEU A 348 38.98 -11.35 2.56
CA LEU A 348 38.45 -10.10 3.13
C LEU A 348 39.47 -8.96 2.92
N PRO A 349 39.04 -7.74 2.51
CA PRO A 349 39.93 -6.58 2.50
C PRO A 349 40.43 -6.24 3.92
N ARG A 350 41.66 -5.71 4.05
CA ARG A 350 42.36 -5.44 5.33
C ARG A 350 41.44 -4.83 6.41
N ARG A 351 40.66 -3.81 6.08
CA ARG A 351 39.71 -3.16 7.01
C ARG A 351 38.71 -4.15 7.63
N PHE A 352 38.13 -5.05 6.83
CA PHE A 352 37.15 -6.05 7.29
C PHE A 352 37.83 -7.27 7.94
N PHE A 353 39.05 -7.62 7.52
CA PHE A 353 39.86 -8.64 8.19
C PHE A 353 40.17 -8.22 9.64
N ASN A 354 40.56 -6.96 9.86
CA ASN A 354 40.80 -6.39 11.20
C ASN A 354 39.58 -6.43 12.13
N MET A 355 38.36 -6.60 11.60
CA MET A 355 37.13 -6.74 12.40
C MET A 355 36.91 -8.16 12.94
N VAL A 356 37.52 -9.19 12.32
CA VAL A 356 37.27 -10.61 12.63
C VAL A 356 37.49 -10.95 14.12
N PRO A 357 38.48 -10.39 14.85
CA PRO A 357 38.60 -10.61 16.30
C PRO A 357 37.38 -10.14 17.10
N LEU A 358 36.87 -8.93 16.85
CA LEU A 358 35.70 -8.36 17.53
C LEU A 358 34.41 -9.13 17.22
N PHE A 359 34.20 -9.50 15.96
CA PHE A 359 33.04 -10.33 15.58
C PHE A 359 33.16 -11.77 16.12
N SER A 360 34.38 -12.28 16.34
CA SER A 360 34.61 -13.54 17.06
C SER A 360 34.34 -13.40 18.57
N GLN A 361 34.69 -12.27 19.18
CA GLN A 361 34.37 -11.96 20.58
C GLN A 361 32.86 -11.86 20.81
N LEU A 362 32.13 -11.17 19.92
CA LEU A 362 30.65 -11.13 19.89
C LEU A 362 30.07 -12.54 19.85
N LEU A 363 30.60 -13.42 19.00
CA LEU A 363 30.16 -14.83 18.93
C LEU A 363 30.52 -15.63 20.20
N ARG A 364 31.66 -15.37 20.85
CA ARG A 364 31.99 -16.00 22.15
C ARG A 364 31.04 -15.53 23.26
N GLN A 365 30.73 -14.23 23.32
CA GLN A 365 29.81 -13.64 24.28
C GLN A 365 28.37 -14.14 24.05
N HIS A 366 27.91 -14.19 22.79
CA HIS A 366 26.62 -14.79 22.42
C HIS A 366 26.48 -16.23 22.94
N ARG A 367 27.50 -17.09 22.74
CA ARG A 367 27.52 -18.48 23.20
C ARG A 367 27.51 -18.64 24.74
N ARG A 368 27.94 -17.61 25.49
CA ARG A 368 27.94 -17.56 26.97
C ARG A 368 26.71 -16.84 27.55
N CYS A 369 25.90 -16.16 26.74
CA CYS A 369 24.81 -15.33 27.22
C CYS A 369 23.63 -16.18 27.77
N PRO A 370 23.23 -16.02 29.04
CA PRO A 370 22.19 -16.84 29.67
C PRO A 370 20.78 -16.33 29.31
N TYR A 371 20.45 -16.30 28.01
CA TYR A 371 19.22 -15.71 27.46
C TYR A 371 17.94 -16.11 28.23
N SER A 372 17.78 -17.39 28.60
CA SER A 372 16.61 -17.87 29.33
C SER A 372 16.49 -17.28 30.75
N ARG A 373 17.61 -17.10 31.47
CA ARG A 373 17.63 -16.47 32.80
C ARG A 373 17.32 -14.97 32.70
N ILE A 374 17.87 -14.29 31.69
CA ILE A 374 17.57 -12.87 31.43
C ILE A 374 16.09 -12.71 31.03
N LEU A 375 15.55 -13.64 30.23
CA LEU A 375 14.14 -13.66 29.84
C LEU A 375 13.24 -13.84 31.05
N GLN A 376 13.46 -14.84 31.90
CA GLN A 376 12.65 -15.07 33.10
C GLN A 376 12.71 -13.88 34.08
N ARG A 377 13.88 -13.26 34.27
CA ARG A 377 14.06 -12.09 35.15
C ARG A 377 13.30 -10.85 34.67
N MET A 378 13.22 -10.62 33.35
CA MET A 378 12.60 -9.40 32.79
C MET A 378 11.14 -9.60 32.37
N CYS A 379 10.83 -10.79 31.85
CA CYS A 379 9.54 -11.26 31.33
C CYS A 379 9.24 -12.67 31.91
N PRO A 380 8.93 -12.78 33.21
CA PRO A 380 8.59 -14.07 33.83
C PRO A 380 7.37 -14.70 33.17
N LEU A 381 7.26 -16.03 33.29
CA LEU A 381 5.95 -16.69 33.21
C LEU A 381 5.23 -16.48 34.54
N VAL A 382 3.91 -16.33 34.50
CA VAL A 382 3.06 -16.50 35.68
C VAL A 382 2.84 -18.01 35.81
N GLU A 383 3.08 -18.55 36.99
CA GLU A 383 2.79 -19.94 37.30
C GLU A 383 1.31 -20.05 37.70
N GLU A 384 0.58 -20.94 37.03
CA GLU A 384 -0.81 -21.28 37.37
C GLU A 384 -0.78 -22.04 38.70
N ARG A 385 -1.35 -21.45 39.75
CA ARG A 385 -1.32 -22.05 41.10
C ARG A 385 -2.32 -23.18 41.31
N ASP A 386 -3.27 -23.35 40.39
CA ASP A 386 -4.26 -24.42 40.39
C ASP A 386 -4.22 -25.18 39.06
N GLY A 387 -4.36 -26.51 39.12
CA GLY A 387 -4.34 -27.41 37.96
C GLY A 387 -5.59 -27.35 37.07
N GLY A 388 -6.40 -26.29 37.18
CA GLY A 388 -7.58 -26.09 36.35
C GLY A 388 -7.23 -25.87 34.88
N GLN A 389 -8.15 -26.22 33.97
CA GLN A 389 -7.96 -25.99 32.53
C GLN A 389 -8.00 -24.48 32.22
N GLY A 390 -6.83 -23.83 32.26
CA GLY A 390 -6.69 -22.38 32.15
C GLY A 390 -7.40 -21.81 30.92
N GLU A 391 -8.52 -21.10 31.16
CA GLU A 391 -9.34 -20.52 30.11
C GLU A 391 -8.57 -19.54 29.21
N LEU A 392 -9.04 -19.38 27.97
CA LEU A 392 -8.57 -18.32 27.06
C LEU A 392 -8.65 -16.92 27.71
N SER A 393 -9.67 -16.68 28.54
CA SER A 393 -9.87 -15.45 29.32
C SER A 393 -8.68 -15.09 30.23
N THR A 394 -8.05 -16.08 30.89
CA THR A 394 -6.95 -15.88 31.85
C THR A 394 -5.58 -15.76 31.18
N LEU A 395 -5.41 -16.35 30.00
CA LEU A 395 -4.16 -16.35 29.24
C LEU A 395 -4.02 -15.15 28.28
N LEU A 396 -5.13 -14.60 27.77
CA LEU A 396 -5.12 -13.44 26.86
C LEU A 396 -4.48 -12.15 27.45
N PRO A 397 -4.59 -11.85 28.76
CA PRO A 397 -3.87 -10.74 29.40
C PRO A 397 -2.37 -10.97 29.58
N GLN A 398 -1.87 -12.21 29.50
CA GLN A 398 -0.48 -12.58 29.83
C GLN A 398 0.54 -12.23 28.74
N HIS A 399 0.48 -11.00 28.22
CA HIS A 399 1.43 -10.45 27.26
C HIS A 399 2.45 -9.51 27.93
N CYS A 400 3.70 -9.61 27.52
CA CYS A 400 4.76 -8.73 28.00
C CYS A 400 4.57 -7.30 27.47
N ALA A 401 4.60 -6.31 28.37
CA ALA A 401 4.60 -4.90 27.98
C ALA A 401 5.90 -4.55 27.20
N PRO A 402 5.85 -3.64 26.21
CA PRO A 402 7.02 -3.30 25.38
C PRO A 402 8.25 -2.82 26.17
N HIS A 403 8.06 -2.23 27.37
CA HIS A 403 9.18 -1.84 28.24
C HIS A 403 9.93 -3.06 28.83
N ARG A 404 9.24 -4.15 29.19
CA ARG A 404 9.89 -5.38 29.68
C ARG A 404 10.68 -6.07 28.57
N VAL A 405 10.12 -6.11 27.35
CA VAL A 405 10.81 -6.59 26.16
C VAL A 405 12.03 -5.73 25.82
N TYR A 406 11.92 -4.40 25.96
CA TYR A 406 13.06 -3.49 25.82
C TYR A 406 14.16 -3.75 26.87
N LEU A 407 13.81 -3.97 28.13
CA LEU A 407 14.78 -4.31 29.18
C LEU A 407 15.48 -5.63 28.89
N PHE A 408 14.74 -6.69 28.53
CA PHE A 408 15.30 -7.97 28.08
C PHE A 408 16.30 -7.78 26.91
N VAL A 409 15.93 -7.02 25.88
CA VAL A 409 16.79 -6.74 24.72
C VAL A 409 18.02 -5.89 25.11
N LYS A 410 17.86 -4.89 25.99
CA LYS A 410 18.96 -4.05 26.50
C LYS A 410 20.03 -4.91 27.19
N GLU A 411 19.62 -5.77 28.13
CA GLU A 411 20.54 -6.68 28.83
C GLU A 411 21.21 -7.64 27.83
N CYS A 412 20.45 -8.21 26.89
CA CYS A 412 20.97 -9.09 25.85
C CYS A 412 21.88 -8.38 24.82
N LEU A 413 21.85 -7.06 24.71
CA LEU A 413 22.82 -6.28 23.93
C LEU A 413 24.08 -6.02 24.76
N SER A 414 23.94 -5.56 26.01
CA SER A 414 25.07 -5.34 26.92
C SER A 414 25.90 -6.60 27.18
N ALA A 415 25.28 -7.78 27.23
CA ALA A 415 25.96 -9.06 27.46
C ALA A 415 26.65 -9.66 26.23
N VAL A 416 26.39 -9.15 25.01
CA VAL A 416 26.76 -9.83 23.75
C VAL A 416 27.51 -8.94 22.75
N ILE A 417 27.37 -7.61 22.83
CA ILE A 417 28.03 -6.69 21.90
C ILE A 417 29.26 -6.07 22.59
N PRO A 418 30.49 -6.37 22.12
CA PRO A 418 31.72 -5.76 22.63
C PRO A 418 31.64 -4.23 22.70
N LYS A 419 32.21 -3.62 23.75
CA LYS A 419 32.14 -2.16 24.00
C LYS A 419 32.68 -1.36 22.82
N GLU A 420 33.73 -1.90 22.21
CA GLU A 420 34.53 -1.35 21.12
C GLU A 420 33.69 -1.19 19.84
N LEU A 421 32.69 -2.06 19.60
CA LEU A 421 31.83 -1.97 18.41
C LEU A 421 30.91 -0.74 18.43
N TRP A 422 30.58 -0.21 19.61
CA TRP A 422 29.85 1.06 19.74
C TRP A 422 30.73 2.28 19.46
N GLY A 423 32.05 2.16 19.64
CA GLY A 423 33.00 3.28 19.66
C GLY A 423 32.92 4.13 20.95
N SER A 424 31.71 4.54 21.33
CA SER A 424 31.46 5.29 22.57
C SER A 424 30.10 4.98 23.19
N ASP A 425 29.97 5.29 24.49
CA ASP A 425 28.69 5.17 25.21
C ASP A 425 27.60 6.10 24.65
N HIS A 426 27.98 7.24 24.05
CA HIS A 426 27.08 8.11 23.30
C HIS A 426 26.36 7.34 22.18
N ASN A 427 27.10 6.61 21.35
CA ASN A 427 26.53 5.79 20.28
C ASN A 427 25.67 4.63 20.83
N ARG A 428 26.14 3.97 21.89
CA ARG A 428 25.40 2.87 22.56
C ARG A 428 24.04 3.34 23.09
N LEU A 429 24.01 4.47 23.80
CA LEU A 429 22.79 5.06 24.35
C LEU A 429 21.85 5.53 23.22
N HIS A 430 22.38 6.18 22.17
CA HIS A 430 21.60 6.55 21.00
C HIS A 430 20.96 5.33 20.31
N PHE A 431 21.68 4.21 20.17
CA PHE A 431 21.13 2.99 19.60
C PHE A 431 20.04 2.38 20.49
N LEU A 432 20.24 2.33 21.81
CA LEU A 432 19.24 1.84 22.76
C LEU A 432 17.95 2.66 22.74
N VAL A 433 18.03 3.99 22.55
CA VAL A 433 16.84 4.83 22.33
C VAL A 433 16.11 4.45 21.03
N ARG A 434 16.82 4.12 19.95
CA ARG A 434 16.22 3.63 18.70
C ARG A 434 15.59 2.24 18.86
N VAL A 435 16.22 1.34 19.61
CA VAL A 435 15.64 0.03 19.99
C VAL A 435 14.35 0.21 20.77
N ARG A 436 14.31 1.10 21.77
CA ARG A 436 13.07 1.41 22.52
C ARG A 436 11.97 1.92 21.58
N GLY A 437 12.28 2.88 20.71
CA GLY A 437 11.32 3.39 19.72
C GLY A 437 10.77 2.29 18.80
N PHE A 438 11.65 1.44 18.26
CA PHE A 438 11.29 0.34 17.35
C PHE A 438 10.43 -0.76 17.99
N LEU A 439 10.56 -1.00 19.30
CA LEU A 439 9.69 -1.93 20.04
C LEU A 439 8.30 -1.33 20.38
N TYR A 440 8.19 0.01 20.41
CA TYR A 440 6.94 0.75 20.56
C TYR A 440 6.29 1.13 19.20
N SER A 441 6.93 0.80 18.07
CA SER A 441 6.40 1.05 16.73
C SER A 441 5.21 0.15 16.40
N GLY A 442 4.16 0.73 15.82
CA GLY A 442 3.01 0.00 15.31
C GLY A 442 3.37 -0.92 14.13
N LYS A 443 2.51 -1.93 13.91
CA LYS A 443 2.66 -3.04 12.95
C LYS A 443 3.20 -2.67 11.56
N PHE A 444 2.81 -1.52 11.01
CA PHE A 444 3.15 -1.09 9.65
C PHE A 444 4.21 0.04 9.58
N GLU A 445 4.76 0.47 10.72
CA GLU A 445 5.84 1.45 10.77
C GLU A 445 7.16 0.92 10.13
N LYS A 446 8.05 1.86 9.84
CA LYS A 446 9.39 1.62 9.31
C LYS A 446 10.34 2.63 9.94
N LEU A 447 11.53 2.19 10.35
CA LEU A 447 12.65 3.06 10.70
C LEU A 447 13.57 3.18 9.47
N SER A 448 13.99 4.38 9.11
CA SER A 448 15.05 4.54 8.09
C SER A 448 16.45 4.33 8.67
N LEU A 449 17.39 3.95 7.81
CA LEU A 449 18.80 3.93 8.18
C LEU A 449 19.30 5.36 8.51
N ALA A 450 18.81 6.39 7.82
CA ALA A 450 19.08 7.78 8.15
C ALA A 450 18.64 8.16 9.59
N GLU A 451 17.46 7.71 10.05
CA GLU A 451 17.03 7.89 11.45
C GLU A 451 17.92 7.12 12.43
N LEU A 452 18.28 5.88 12.11
CA LEU A 452 19.15 5.05 12.95
C LEU A 452 20.55 5.65 13.13
N MET A 453 21.09 6.27 12.07
CA MET A 453 22.38 6.96 12.07
C MET A 453 22.36 8.39 12.62
N TRP A 454 21.18 8.99 12.82
CA TRP A 454 21.06 10.38 13.25
C TRP A 454 21.67 10.62 14.65
N LYS A 455 22.66 11.52 14.70
CA LYS A 455 23.54 11.82 15.85
C LYS A 455 24.53 10.71 16.26
N MET A 456 24.75 9.69 15.43
CA MET A 456 25.84 8.74 15.66
C MET A 456 27.21 9.38 15.34
N LYS A 457 28.16 9.24 16.26
CA LYS A 457 29.56 9.68 16.08
C LYS A 457 30.35 8.57 15.40
N VAL A 458 30.50 8.67 14.08
CA VAL A 458 31.20 7.67 13.25
C VAL A 458 32.70 7.59 13.58
N ILE A 459 33.30 8.70 14.06
CA ILE A 459 34.75 8.80 14.34
C ILE A 459 35.15 8.04 15.61
N ASP A 460 34.23 7.87 16.57
CA ASP A 460 34.45 7.13 17.82
C ASP A 460 34.67 5.63 17.55
N CYS A 461 34.14 5.11 16.45
CA CYS A 461 34.23 3.69 16.08
C CYS A 461 35.60 3.33 15.49
N ASP A 462 36.58 3.11 16.36
CA ASP A 462 37.97 2.77 16.00
C ASP A 462 38.10 1.58 15.04
N TRP A 463 37.21 0.58 15.17
CA TRP A 463 37.16 -0.62 14.31
C TRP A 463 36.83 -0.34 12.84
N LEU A 464 36.37 0.87 12.50
CA LEU A 464 36.15 1.31 11.11
C LEU A 464 37.42 1.87 10.44
N LYS A 465 38.46 2.19 11.22
CA LYS A 465 39.63 2.95 10.76
C LYS A 465 40.69 2.03 10.11
N ILE A 466 41.44 2.58 9.16
CA ILE A 466 42.68 1.94 8.63
C ILE A 466 43.90 2.59 9.29
N SER A 467 44.00 3.92 9.23
CA SER A 467 44.85 4.71 10.13
C SER A 467 44.01 5.33 11.24
N LYS A 468 44.55 5.38 12.46
CA LYS A 468 43.96 6.12 13.59
C LYS A 468 44.29 7.62 13.54
N THR A 469 45.37 8.01 12.86
CA THR A 469 45.92 9.37 12.80
C THR A 469 45.83 9.98 11.40
N GLY A 470 45.93 11.31 11.32
CA GLY A 470 45.89 12.09 10.07
C GLY A 470 44.50 12.59 9.66
N ARG A 471 44.48 13.58 8.74
CA ARG A 471 43.25 14.04 8.08
C ARG A 471 42.76 12.96 7.11
N PHE A 472 41.44 12.82 6.96
CA PHE A 472 40.82 11.86 6.03
C PHE A 472 39.84 12.57 5.08
N PRO A 473 39.72 12.13 3.81
CA PRO A 473 38.83 12.76 2.85
C PRO A 473 37.34 12.48 3.17
N PRO A 474 36.39 13.30 2.68
CA PRO A 474 34.96 13.07 2.86
C PRO A 474 34.47 11.72 2.33
N SER A 475 35.12 11.16 1.32
CA SER A 475 34.86 9.81 0.78
C SER A 475 35.13 8.70 1.81
N GLU A 476 36.22 8.79 2.56
CA GLU A 476 36.55 7.86 3.65
C GLU A 476 35.55 7.98 4.82
N LEU A 477 35.10 9.20 5.14
CA LEU A 477 34.02 9.39 6.13
C LEU A 477 32.70 8.77 5.66
N SER A 478 32.33 9.00 4.38
CA SER A 478 31.14 8.40 3.77
C SER A 478 31.18 6.87 3.83
N TYR A 479 32.34 6.27 3.51
CA TYR A 479 32.53 4.82 3.55
C TYR A 479 32.49 4.25 4.99
N ARG A 480 33.12 4.91 5.97
CA ARG A 480 32.95 4.56 7.40
C ARG A 480 31.48 4.63 7.83
N THR A 481 30.76 5.67 7.39
CA THR A 481 29.33 5.88 7.68
C THR A 481 28.47 4.76 7.06
N GLN A 482 28.78 4.33 5.84
CA GLN A 482 28.13 3.18 5.19
C GLN A 482 28.33 1.88 5.99
N ILE A 483 29.57 1.57 6.39
CA ILE A 483 29.89 0.35 7.14
C ILE A 483 29.19 0.35 8.51
N LEU A 484 29.26 1.46 9.26
CA LEU A 484 28.55 1.57 10.54
C LEU A 484 27.03 1.45 10.34
N GLY A 485 26.49 2.03 9.27
CA GLY A 485 25.08 1.89 8.91
C GLY A 485 24.66 0.44 8.61
N GLN A 486 25.47 -0.31 7.87
CA GLN A 486 25.26 -1.74 7.62
C GLN A 486 25.28 -2.54 8.93
N PHE A 487 26.24 -2.28 9.81
CA PHE A 487 26.32 -2.95 11.12
C PHE A 487 25.12 -2.64 12.02
N LEU A 488 24.75 -1.37 12.19
CA LEU A 488 23.61 -0.99 13.04
C LEU A 488 22.27 -1.46 12.46
N ALA A 489 22.11 -1.46 11.12
CA ALA A 489 20.94 -2.05 10.47
C ALA A 489 20.87 -3.56 10.71
N TRP A 490 22.00 -4.27 10.57
CA TRP A 490 22.10 -5.69 10.91
C TRP A 490 21.82 -5.94 12.40
N LEU A 491 22.25 -5.06 13.30
CA LEU A 491 22.03 -5.20 14.73
C LEU A 491 20.56 -5.01 15.11
N LEU A 492 19.82 -4.14 14.43
CA LEU A 492 18.38 -3.95 14.67
C LEU A 492 17.50 -5.03 13.99
N ASP A 493 17.76 -5.33 12.72
CA ASP A 493 16.96 -6.28 11.90
C ASP A 493 17.37 -7.75 12.09
N GLY A 494 18.68 -8.02 12.21
CA GLY A 494 19.25 -9.36 12.37
C GLY A 494 19.31 -9.82 13.83
N TYR A 495 19.84 -8.99 14.73
CA TYR A 495 19.98 -9.33 16.15
C TYR A 495 18.71 -9.00 16.95
N VAL A 496 18.32 -7.73 17.09
CA VAL A 496 17.17 -7.32 17.95
C VAL A 496 15.85 -7.94 17.48
N ALA A 497 15.43 -7.69 16.24
CA ALA A 497 14.19 -8.26 15.70
C ALA A 497 14.25 -9.79 15.63
N GLY A 498 15.44 -10.36 15.35
CA GLY A 498 15.67 -11.80 15.36
C GLY A 498 15.51 -12.43 16.75
N LEU A 499 15.95 -11.76 17.81
CA LEU A 499 15.91 -12.20 19.20
C LEU A 499 14.49 -12.09 19.77
N VAL A 500 13.81 -10.98 19.52
CA VAL A 500 12.39 -10.79 19.86
C VAL A 500 11.55 -11.90 19.21
N ARG A 501 11.74 -12.15 17.92
CA ARG A 501 11.04 -13.22 17.19
C ARG A 501 11.39 -14.63 17.67
N ALA A 502 12.56 -14.83 18.29
CA ALA A 502 12.97 -16.10 18.86
C ALA A 502 12.34 -16.37 20.24
N CYS A 503 12.16 -15.34 21.07
CA CYS A 503 11.66 -15.48 22.46
C CYS A 503 10.16 -15.17 22.61
N PHE A 504 9.56 -14.42 21.68
CA PHE A 504 8.17 -13.96 21.75
C PHE A 504 7.41 -14.26 20.45
N TYR A 505 6.11 -14.52 20.57
CA TYR A 505 5.17 -14.40 19.47
C TYR A 505 4.55 -12.99 19.51
N VAL A 506 4.83 -12.18 18.49
CA VAL A 506 4.37 -10.79 18.43
C VAL A 506 3.24 -10.64 17.41
N THR A 507 2.11 -10.08 17.83
CA THR A 507 0.89 -9.97 17.03
C THR A 507 0.10 -8.70 17.35
N GLU A 508 -0.67 -8.23 16.37
CA GLU A 508 -1.83 -7.37 16.61
C GLU A 508 -2.89 -8.07 17.47
N SER A 509 -3.77 -7.27 18.07
CA SER A 509 -5.03 -7.70 18.70
C SER A 509 -6.20 -7.01 17.99
N VAL A 510 -7.37 -7.66 17.94
CA VAL A 510 -8.63 -6.99 17.59
C VAL A 510 -8.88 -5.84 18.59
N GLY A 511 -9.56 -4.78 18.15
CA GLY A 511 -9.79 -3.53 18.91
C GLY A 511 -8.60 -2.57 18.91
N GLN A 512 -7.41 -3.06 19.27
CA GLN A 512 -6.16 -2.31 19.57
C GLN A 512 -5.43 -1.68 18.35
N LYS A 513 -6.13 -1.53 17.21
CA LYS A 513 -5.63 -0.92 15.96
C LYS A 513 -4.28 -1.53 15.51
N ASN A 514 -3.21 -0.75 15.37
CA ASN A 514 -1.88 -1.21 14.95
C ASN A 514 -0.92 -1.57 16.10
N ALA A 515 -1.38 -1.60 17.36
CA ALA A 515 -0.54 -1.92 18.51
C ALA A 515 -0.10 -3.40 18.49
N THR A 516 1.07 -3.67 19.09
CA THR A 516 1.71 -4.99 19.12
C THR A 516 1.70 -5.56 20.55
N ARG A 517 1.15 -6.76 20.71
CA ARG A 517 1.26 -7.58 21.93
C ARG A 517 2.40 -8.57 21.78
N PHE A 518 3.21 -8.74 22.83
CA PHE A 518 4.38 -9.62 22.87
C PHE A 518 4.12 -10.77 23.83
N TYR A 519 3.54 -11.87 23.34
CA TYR A 519 3.35 -13.08 24.16
C TYR A 519 4.65 -13.87 24.22
N ARG A 520 4.93 -14.51 25.35
CA ARG A 520 5.98 -15.55 25.41
C ARG A 520 5.57 -16.75 24.55
N GLN A 521 6.54 -17.44 23.95
CA GLN A 521 6.26 -18.56 23.03
C GLN A 521 5.47 -19.69 23.73
N GLU A 522 5.70 -19.89 25.02
CA GLU A 522 5.05 -20.89 25.87
C GLU A 522 3.57 -20.55 26.10
N VAL A 523 3.27 -19.32 26.54
CA VAL A 523 1.90 -18.79 26.70
C VAL A 523 1.15 -18.81 25.37
N TRP A 524 1.83 -18.41 24.29
CA TRP A 524 1.23 -18.41 22.95
C TRP A 524 0.91 -19.82 22.44
N ALA A 525 1.74 -20.82 22.76
CA ALA A 525 1.46 -22.21 22.41
C ALA A 525 0.18 -22.72 23.09
N LYS A 526 0.01 -22.49 24.41
CA LYS A 526 -1.24 -22.77 25.13
C LYS A 526 -2.45 -22.10 24.47
N LEU A 527 -2.35 -20.78 24.23
CA LEU A 527 -3.39 -19.98 23.59
C LEU A 527 -3.80 -20.50 22.20
N GLN A 528 -2.84 -20.97 21.39
CA GLN A 528 -3.15 -21.56 20.07
C GLN A 528 -3.81 -22.94 20.18
N ASP A 529 -3.40 -23.76 21.13
CA ASP A 529 -3.93 -25.12 21.31
C ASP A 529 -5.38 -25.09 21.80
N LEU A 530 -5.66 -24.33 22.86
CA LEU A 530 -7.01 -24.14 23.41
C LEU A 530 -7.98 -23.57 22.35
N ALA A 531 -7.54 -22.56 21.60
CA ALA A 531 -8.34 -21.99 20.52
C ALA A 531 -8.61 -22.99 19.39
N PHE A 532 -7.70 -23.92 19.11
CA PHE A 532 -7.90 -24.94 18.09
C PHE A 532 -8.79 -26.10 18.56
N ARG A 533 -8.67 -26.55 19.83
CA ARG A 533 -9.62 -27.50 20.44
C ARG A 533 -11.06 -27.00 20.38
N GLY A 534 -11.27 -25.70 20.56
CA GLY A 534 -12.57 -25.03 20.42
C GLY A 534 -13.16 -25.00 18.99
N HIS A 535 -12.38 -25.36 17.96
CA HIS A 535 -12.86 -25.58 16.60
C HIS A 535 -13.11 -27.08 16.31
N LEU A 536 -12.27 -27.98 16.84
CA LEU A 536 -12.47 -29.44 16.75
C LEU A 536 -13.79 -29.86 17.43
N SER A 537 -14.02 -29.41 18.66
CA SER A 537 -15.26 -29.70 19.43
C SER A 537 -16.55 -29.17 18.80
N LYS A 538 -16.46 -28.31 17.78
CA LYS A 538 -17.61 -27.77 17.02
C LYS A 538 -17.82 -28.45 15.67
N GLY A 539 -17.08 -29.53 15.37
CA GLY A 539 -17.14 -30.23 14.08
C GLY A 539 -16.65 -29.38 12.89
N GLN A 540 -15.92 -28.29 13.14
CA GLN A 540 -15.49 -27.37 12.07
C GLN A 540 -14.23 -27.86 11.34
N MET A 541 -13.46 -28.74 11.98
CA MET A 541 -12.22 -29.31 11.49
C MET A 541 -12.17 -30.81 11.83
N GLU A 542 -11.80 -31.63 10.85
CA GLU A 542 -11.62 -33.09 10.96
C GLU A 542 -10.12 -33.41 10.75
N GLU A 543 -9.49 -34.28 11.56
CA GLU A 543 -8.08 -34.63 11.36
C GLU A 543 -7.92 -35.68 10.25
N LEU A 544 -7.06 -35.41 9.27
CA LEU A 544 -6.77 -36.35 8.19
C LEU A 544 -5.61 -37.28 8.57
N THR A 545 -5.83 -38.59 8.42
CA THR A 545 -4.81 -39.62 8.59
C THR A 545 -3.67 -39.46 7.57
N PRO A 546 -2.45 -39.98 7.85
CA PRO A 546 -1.34 -39.91 6.90
C PRO A 546 -1.67 -40.49 5.51
N ALA A 547 -2.48 -41.55 5.45
CA ALA A 547 -2.95 -42.14 4.20
C ALA A 547 -3.89 -41.19 3.42
N GLN A 548 -4.88 -40.61 4.08
CA GLN A 548 -5.77 -39.60 3.47
C GLN A 548 -5.02 -38.33 3.03
N VAL A 549 -3.96 -37.95 3.75
CA VAL A 549 -3.09 -36.82 3.35
C VAL A 549 -2.25 -37.17 2.12
N ALA A 550 -1.77 -38.41 2.00
CA ALA A 550 -1.05 -38.90 0.82
C ALA A 550 -1.97 -39.07 -0.41
N SER A 551 -3.25 -39.42 -0.21
CA SER A 551 -4.25 -39.52 -1.27
C SER A 551 -4.90 -38.19 -1.67
N LEU A 552 -4.51 -37.06 -1.05
CA LEU A 552 -4.95 -35.74 -1.51
C LEU A 552 -4.43 -35.49 -2.94
N ALA A 553 -5.32 -35.04 -3.82
CA ALA A 553 -4.97 -34.73 -5.20
C ALA A 553 -3.76 -33.77 -5.26
N LYS A 554 -2.83 -34.02 -6.18
CA LYS A 554 -1.63 -33.18 -6.37
C LYS A 554 -1.96 -31.69 -6.57
N ALA A 555 -3.19 -31.36 -6.98
CA ALA A 555 -3.73 -29.99 -7.12
C ALA A 555 -4.27 -29.32 -5.83
N THR A 556 -4.56 -30.05 -4.74
CA THR A 556 -5.27 -29.51 -3.55
C THR A 556 -4.48 -28.42 -2.80
N ALA A 557 -5.10 -27.27 -2.56
CA ALA A 557 -4.46 -26.09 -1.97
C ALA A 557 -4.49 -26.12 -0.42
N ILE A 558 -3.34 -26.38 0.21
CA ILE A 558 -3.22 -26.43 1.68
C ILE A 558 -3.10 -25.02 2.25
N SER A 559 -3.91 -24.69 3.26
CA SER A 559 -3.86 -23.42 3.98
C SER A 559 -3.29 -23.58 5.39
N ARG A 560 -2.46 -22.63 5.85
CA ARG A 560 -1.98 -22.60 7.24
C ARG A 560 -2.89 -21.77 8.12
N LEU A 561 -3.22 -22.29 9.30
CA LEU A 561 -3.96 -21.54 10.32
C LEU A 561 -3.05 -20.58 11.11
N ARG A 562 -3.56 -19.39 11.42
CA ARG A 562 -3.01 -18.41 12.36
C ARG A 562 -4.14 -17.81 13.19
N PHE A 563 -3.92 -17.58 14.48
CA PHE A 563 -4.88 -16.85 15.34
C PHE A 563 -4.51 -15.37 15.54
N ILE A 564 -5.53 -14.55 15.81
CA ILE A 564 -5.40 -13.17 16.31
C ILE A 564 -6.22 -13.03 17.61
N PRO A 565 -5.64 -12.49 18.70
CA PRO A 565 -6.35 -12.20 19.95
C PRO A 565 -7.55 -11.26 19.78
N LYS A 566 -8.64 -11.57 20.49
CA LYS A 566 -9.75 -10.68 20.81
C LYS A 566 -9.63 -10.21 22.27
N THR A 567 -10.74 -9.73 22.82
CA THR A 567 -11.01 -9.50 24.25
C THR A 567 -11.15 -10.80 25.04
N ASP A 568 -11.84 -11.77 24.43
CA ASP A 568 -12.57 -12.88 25.04
C ASP A 568 -12.19 -14.25 24.42
N GLY A 569 -11.42 -14.23 23.33
CA GLY A 569 -11.02 -15.43 22.61
C GLY A 569 -10.07 -15.11 21.45
N MET A 570 -10.05 -15.98 20.45
CA MET A 570 -9.19 -15.86 19.26
C MET A 570 -10.03 -15.79 17.99
N ARG A 571 -9.54 -15.09 16.95
CA ARG A 571 -10.07 -15.16 15.58
C ARG A 571 -9.15 -16.04 14.73
N PRO A 572 -9.62 -17.13 14.11
CA PRO A 572 -8.86 -17.90 13.13
C PRO A 572 -8.70 -17.10 11.83
N ILE A 573 -7.53 -17.18 11.21
CA ILE A 573 -7.28 -16.72 9.84
C ILE A 573 -6.43 -17.76 9.11
N THR A 574 -6.89 -18.16 7.94
CA THR A 574 -6.22 -19.10 7.04
C THR A 574 -5.31 -18.35 6.05
N ARG A 575 -4.25 -19.01 5.58
CA ARG A 575 -3.41 -18.53 4.48
C ARG A 575 -2.93 -19.70 3.63
N VAL A 576 -3.34 -19.76 2.37
CA VAL A 576 -2.83 -20.74 1.38
C VAL A 576 -1.30 -20.74 1.39
N ILE A 577 -0.70 -21.88 1.72
CA ILE A 577 0.76 -22.10 1.76
C ILE A 577 1.29 -22.19 0.33
N GLY A 578 2.55 -21.81 0.11
CA GLY A 578 3.23 -22.01 -1.17
C GLY A 578 3.40 -20.74 -2.03
N VAL A 579 4.31 -20.87 -2.98
CA VAL A 579 4.63 -19.89 -4.04
C VAL A 579 4.86 -20.60 -5.38
N ASP A 580 4.50 -21.88 -5.45
CA ASP A 580 4.50 -22.76 -6.61
C ASP A 580 3.43 -22.39 -7.66
N ALA A 581 3.45 -23.02 -8.83
CA ALA A 581 2.53 -22.73 -9.93
C ALA A 581 1.06 -23.03 -9.57
N LYS A 582 0.79 -24.19 -8.95
CA LYS A 582 -0.53 -24.61 -8.44
C LYS A 582 -1.12 -23.59 -7.47
N THR A 583 -0.34 -23.13 -6.50
CA THR A 583 -0.77 -22.14 -5.51
C THR A 583 -1.06 -20.77 -6.17
N ARG A 584 -0.32 -20.41 -7.23
CA ARG A 584 -0.64 -19.21 -8.04
C ARG A 584 -1.94 -19.40 -8.82
N LEU A 585 -2.17 -20.56 -9.43
CA LEU A 585 -3.40 -20.91 -10.18
C LEU A 585 -4.64 -20.92 -9.28
N TYR A 586 -4.59 -21.57 -8.12
CA TYR A 586 -5.68 -21.57 -7.13
C TYR A 586 -6.01 -20.14 -6.67
N ARG A 587 -4.99 -19.34 -6.33
CA ARG A 587 -5.17 -17.91 -6.03
C ARG A 587 -5.62 -17.10 -7.26
N GLY A 588 -5.54 -17.64 -8.48
CA GLY A 588 -6.19 -17.12 -9.68
C GLY A 588 -7.68 -17.38 -9.59
N ARG A 589 -8.08 -18.66 -9.64
CA ARG A 589 -9.48 -19.13 -9.66
C ARG A 589 -10.34 -18.58 -8.52
N VAL A 590 -9.81 -18.41 -7.31
CA VAL A 590 -10.53 -17.75 -6.19
C VAL A 590 -10.86 -16.27 -6.49
N ARG A 591 -10.03 -15.56 -7.27
CA ARG A 591 -10.33 -14.20 -7.75
C ARG A 591 -11.24 -14.21 -8.98
N ASP A 592 -11.16 -15.23 -9.81
CA ASP A 592 -12.08 -15.41 -10.95
C ASP A 592 -13.51 -15.61 -10.45
N LEU A 593 -13.72 -16.59 -9.55
CA LEU A 593 -14.99 -16.81 -8.84
C LEU A 593 -15.52 -15.54 -8.14
N LEU A 594 -14.67 -14.83 -7.40
CA LEU A 594 -15.06 -13.57 -6.74
C LEU A 594 -15.55 -12.52 -7.73
N ASP A 595 -14.87 -12.34 -8.86
CA ASP A 595 -15.24 -11.29 -9.81
C ASP A 595 -16.43 -11.69 -10.70
N MET A 596 -16.61 -12.99 -11.00
CA MET A 596 -17.83 -13.51 -11.64
C MET A 596 -19.06 -13.38 -10.74
N LEU A 597 -18.97 -13.77 -9.46
CA LEU A 597 -20.05 -13.52 -8.48
C LEU A 597 -20.37 -12.02 -8.33
N ARG A 598 -19.37 -11.14 -8.45
CA ARG A 598 -19.55 -9.68 -8.52
C ARG A 598 -20.15 -9.18 -9.83
N ALA A 599 -20.13 -9.96 -10.91
CA ALA A 599 -20.88 -9.65 -12.13
C ALA A 599 -22.35 -10.03 -11.92
N CYS A 600 -22.64 -11.25 -11.46
CA CYS A 600 -23.98 -11.73 -11.11
C CYS A 600 -24.71 -10.76 -10.15
N VAL A 601 -24.06 -10.38 -9.05
CA VAL A 601 -24.57 -9.40 -8.06
C VAL A 601 -24.82 -8.00 -8.61
N ARG A 602 -24.22 -7.62 -9.76
CA ARG A 602 -24.49 -6.32 -10.40
C ARG A 602 -25.62 -6.36 -11.41
N SER A 603 -25.90 -7.52 -12.00
CA SER A 603 -27.10 -7.75 -12.82
C SER A 603 -28.32 -8.00 -11.93
N THR A 604 -28.13 -8.74 -10.83
CA THR A 604 -29.19 -9.14 -9.89
C THR A 604 -28.84 -8.71 -8.46
N PRO A 605 -29.03 -7.42 -8.09
CA PRO A 605 -28.65 -6.91 -6.76
C PRO A 605 -29.39 -7.55 -5.59
N SER A 606 -30.59 -8.08 -5.82
CA SER A 606 -31.39 -8.77 -4.80
C SER A 606 -30.70 -9.98 -4.18
N LEU A 607 -29.74 -10.62 -4.86
CA LEU A 607 -28.92 -11.72 -4.31
C LEU A 607 -28.18 -11.35 -3.02
N LEU A 608 -27.93 -10.05 -2.77
CA LEU A 608 -27.28 -9.57 -1.55
C LEU A 608 -28.24 -9.26 -0.39
N GLY A 609 -29.56 -9.30 -0.59
CA GLY A 609 -30.53 -8.81 0.38
C GLY A 609 -30.21 -7.38 0.85
N SER A 610 -30.20 -7.17 2.17
CA SER A 610 -29.94 -5.89 2.82
C SER A 610 -28.44 -5.54 3.00
N THR A 611 -27.52 -6.16 2.24
CA THR A 611 -26.08 -5.90 2.38
C THR A 611 -25.69 -4.46 2.02
N VAL A 612 -25.02 -3.77 2.94
CA VAL A 612 -24.32 -2.50 2.69
C VAL A 612 -22.81 -2.71 2.74
N TRP A 613 -22.03 -2.13 1.80
CA TRP A 613 -20.57 -2.30 1.75
C TRP A 613 -19.79 -1.19 2.49
N GLY A 614 -20.49 -0.18 3.02
CA GLY A 614 -19.91 0.84 3.89
C GLY A 614 -20.71 2.14 3.94
N MET A 615 -20.06 3.20 4.46
CA MET A 615 -20.68 4.50 4.77
C MET A 615 -21.42 5.16 3.60
N THR A 616 -21.03 4.91 2.35
CA THR A 616 -21.71 5.45 1.17
C THR A 616 -23.05 4.76 0.90
N ASP A 617 -23.17 3.46 1.18
CA ASP A 617 -24.41 2.71 0.97
C ASP A 617 -25.38 2.90 2.14
N ILE A 618 -24.86 2.88 3.38
CA ILE A 618 -25.59 3.28 4.58
C ILE A 618 -26.22 4.68 4.40
N HIS A 619 -25.46 5.62 3.82
CA HIS A 619 -25.97 6.96 3.52
C HIS A 619 -27.06 6.99 2.43
N LYS A 620 -27.07 6.06 1.45
CA LYS A 620 -28.18 5.96 0.49
C LYS A 620 -29.47 5.53 1.21
N VAL A 621 -29.38 4.45 1.99
CA VAL A 621 -30.52 3.83 2.68
C VAL A 621 -31.13 4.78 3.71
N LEU A 622 -30.30 5.39 4.56
CA LEU A 622 -30.79 6.37 5.52
C LEU A 622 -31.38 7.61 4.82
N ARG A 623 -30.77 8.09 3.73
CA ARG A 623 -31.29 9.26 2.98
C ARG A 623 -32.66 9.04 2.33
N SER A 624 -33.08 7.80 2.05
CA SER A 624 -34.46 7.53 1.58
C SER A 624 -35.51 7.60 2.69
N ILE A 625 -35.16 7.37 3.96
CA ILE A 625 -36.11 7.38 5.10
C ILE A 625 -36.06 8.66 5.95
N SER A 626 -34.88 9.30 6.09
CA SER A 626 -34.70 10.48 6.93
C SER A 626 -35.62 11.67 6.61
N PRO A 627 -35.96 12.00 5.33
CA PRO A 627 -36.82 13.15 5.04
C PRO A 627 -38.21 13.01 5.66
N ALA A 628 -38.86 11.85 5.50
CA ALA A 628 -40.20 11.60 6.03
C ALA A 628 -40.22 11.61 7.58
N GLN A 629 -39.19 11.04 8.21
CA GLN A 629 -39.04 11.06 9.67
C GLN A 629 -38.77 12.47 10.22
N LYS A 630 -38.11 13.36 9.46
CA LYS A 630 -37.86 14.75 9.89
C LYS A 630 -39.04 15.70 9.65
N ASP A 631 -39.89 15.39 8.68
CA ASP A 631 -41.12 16.13 8.38
C ASP A 631 -42.24 15.77 9.38
N LYS A 632 -42.48 14.46 9.60
CA LYS A 632 -43.43 13.96 10.61
C LYS A 632 -42.77 12.91 11.51
N PRO A 633 -42.08 13.34 12.59
CA PRO A 633 -41.44 12.42 13.54
C PRO A 633 -42.41 11.39 14.12
N ARG A 634 -41.94 10.15 14.22
CA ARG A 634 -42.64 9.03 14.86
C ARG A 634 -41.67 8.26 15.76
N PRO A 635 -42.16 7.50 16.76
CA PRO A 635 -41.36 6.48 17.41
C PRO A 635 -40.76 5.52 16.38
N LEU A 636 -39.49 5.17 16.56
CA LEU A 636 -38.79 4.20 15.72
C LEU A 636 -38.13 3.15 16.62
N TYR A 637 -38.34 1.89 16.28
CA TYR A 637 -37.81 0.72 16.97
C TYR A 637 -36.58 0.21 16.23
N PHE A 638 -35.48 0.11 16.97
CA PHE A 638 -34.17 -0.28 16.49
C PHE A 638 -33.81 -1.66 17.07
N VAL A 639 -33.35 -2.57 16.21
CA VAL A 639 -32.80 -3.87 16.62
C VAL A 639 -31.45 -4.08 15.96
N LYS A 640 -30.40 -4.20 16.77
CA LYS A 640 -29.07 -4.65 16.34
C LYS A 640 -28.85 -6.09 16.76
N VAL A 641 -28.27 -6.88 15.86
CA VAL A 641 -27.84 -8.27 16.10
C VAL A 641 -26.42 -8.47 15.54
N ASP A 642 -25.58 -9.19 16.28
CA ASP A 642 -24.22 -9.61 15.88
C ASP A 642 -24.16 -11.14 15.86
N VAL A 643 -23.70 -11.71 14.74
CA VAL A 643 -23.70 -13.16 14.51
C VAL A 643 -22.39 -13.82 14.98
N SER A 644 -22.53 -14.79 15.88
CA SER A 644 -21.45 -15.57 16.49
C SER A 644 -20.71 -16.47 15.49
N GLY A 645 -19.63 -15.95 14.90
CA GLY A 645 -18.74 -16.73 14.03
C GLY A 645 -19.35 -17.02 12.66
N ALA A 646 -19.92 -15.99 12.03
CA ALA A 646 -20.63 -16.05 10.76
C ALA A 646 -19.87 -16.70 9.59
N PHE A 647 -18.53 -16.74 9.59
CA PHE A 647 -17.77 -17.47 8.55
C PHE A 647 -17.54 -18.93 8.94
N GLU A 648 -17.34 -19.23 10.22
CA GLU A 648 -17.05 -20.56 10.74
C GLU A 648 -18.31 -21.45 10.92
N SER A 649 -19.51 -20.86 10.92
CA SER A 649 -20.78 -21.53 11.23
C SER A 649 -21.61 -21.96 10.01
N LEU A 650 -21.37 -21.37 8.83
CA LEU A 650 -22.13 -21.65 7.61
C LEU A 650 -22.09 -23.14 7.21
N PRO A 651 -23.23 -23.82 7.04
CA PRO A 651 -23.30 -25.17 6.48
C PRO A 651 -22.80 -25.19 5.04
N HIS A 652 -22.13 -26.28 4.63
CA HIS A 652 -21.66 -26.41 3.25
C HIS A 652 -22.81 -26.63 2.26
N ASP A 653 -23.83 -27.38 2.67
CA ASP A 653 -24.98 -27.72 1.82
C ASP A 653 -25.78 -26.47 1.42
N LYS A 654 -26.05 -25.57 2.39
CA LYS A 654 -26.70 -24.28 2.12
C LYS A 654 -25.82 -23.31 1.33
N LEU A 655 -24.49 -23.46 1.42
CA LEU A 655 -23.56 -22.72 0.57
C LEU A 655 -23.52 -23.26 -0.87
N PHE A 656 -23.70 -24.56 -1.10
CA PHE A 656 -23.90 -25.12 -2.43
C PHE A 656 -25.22 -24.62 -3.03
N GLU A 657 -26.34 -24.75 -2.31
CA GLU A 657 -27.66 -24.31 -2.75
C GLU A 657 -27.67 -22.82 -3.20
N VAL A 658 -27.16 -21.92 -2.36
CA VAL A 658 -27.21 -20.47 -2.64
C VAL A 658 -26.24 -20.05 -3.76
N ILE A 659 -25.09 -20.71 -3.90
CA ILE A 659 -24.12 -20.37 -4.95
C ILE A 659 -24.46 -21.04 -6.28
N ASP A 660 -25.14 -22.20 -6.27
CA ASP A 660 -25.79 -22.76 -7.46
C ASP A 660 -26.86 -21.80 -7.97
N GLN A 661 -27.85 -21.41 -7.15
CA GLN A 661 -28.88 -20.43 -7.56
C GLN A 661 -28.30 -19.11 -8.10
N ALA A 662 -27.15 -18.66 -7.58
CA ALA A 662 -26.49 -17.43 -8.01
C ALA A 662 -25.64 -17.58 -9.30
N LEU A 663 -25.36 -18.80 -9.76
CA LEU A 663 -24.57 -19.10 -10.96
C LEU A 663 -25.35 -19.88 -12.03
N SER A 664 -26.44 -20.57 -11.67
CA SER A 664 -27.24 -21.38 -12.58
C SER A 664 -27.92 -20.59 -13.71
N PRO A 665 -28.37 -19.34 -13.53
CA PRO A 665 -28.82 -18.48 -14.64
C PRO A 665 -27.71 -18.05 -15.62
N VAL A 666 -26.45 -18.42 -15.37
CA VAL A 666 -25.26 -17.92 -16.09
C VAL A 666 -24.20 -19.01 -16.32
N GLN A 667 -24.56 -20.30 -16.30
CA GLN A 667 -23.56 -21.39 -16.41
C GLN A 667 -22.85 -21.39 -17.77
N ASP A 668 -23.60 -21.15 -18.83
CA ASP A 668 -23.13 -21.15 -20.22
C ASP A 668 -22.72 -19.74 -20.72
N GLU A 669 -22.91 -18.72 -19.87
CA GLU A 669 -22.47 -17.34 -20.11
C GLU A 669 -20.94 -17.19 -20.05
N LEU A 670 -20.40 -16.39 -20.96
CA LEU A 670 -18.98 -16.03 -21.01
C LEU A 670 -18.69 -14.74 -20.24
N PHE A 671 -17.68 -14.81 -19.36
CA PHE A 671 -17.24 -13.68 -18.54
C PHE A 671 -15.90 -13.12 -19.02
N THR A 672 -15.93 -11.89 -19.52
CA THR A 672 -14.71 -11.13 -19.79
C THR A 672 -14.09 -10.63 -18.48
N VAL A 673 -12.77 -10.76 -18.31
CA VAL A 673 -12.01 -10.16 -17.20
C VAL A 673 -11.01 -9.17 -17.72
N ARG A 674 -11.23 -7.89 -17.42
CA ARG A 674 -10.30 -6.80 -17.75
C ARG A 674 -9.52 -6.34 -16.51
N ARG A 675 -8.21 -6.18 -16.66
CA ARG A 675 -7.31 -5.60 -15.65
C ARG A 675 -6.71 -4.31 -16.21
N TYR A 676 -6.87 -3.21 -15.49
CA TYR A 676 -6.41 -1.90 -15.92
C TYR A 676 -5.95 -1.03 -14.75
N ALA A 677 -4.98 -0.16 -15.02
CA ALA A 677 -4.66 0.95 -14.14
C ALA A 677 -5.60 2.13 -14.46
N LYS A 678 -6.14 2.79 -13.43
CA LYS A 678 -6.81 4.10 -13.51
C LYS A 678 -5.91 5.14 -12.84
N ILE A 679 -5.56 6.20 -13.55
CA ILE A 679 -4.77 7.35 -13.08
C ILE A 679 -5.68 8.58 -13.13
N TRP A 680 -5.68 9.40 -12.07
CA TRP A 680 -6.47 10.63 -12.01
C TRP A 680 -5.84 11.65 -11.05
N ALA A 681 -6.13 12.93 -11.25
CA ALA A 681 -5.73 14.00 -10.34
C ALA A 681 -6.74 14.16 -9.19
N ASP A 682 -6.24 14.42 -7.99
CA ASP A 682 -7.01 14.87 -6.83
C ASP A 682 -6.44 16.23 -6.41
N SER A 683 -7.29 17.24 -6.21
CA SER A 683 -6.87 18.62 -5.98
C SER A 683 -6.07 18.84 -4.69
N HIS A 684 -6.14 17.90 -3.72
CA HIS A 684 -5.46 18.03 -2.41
C HIS A 684 -4.48 16.90 -2.11
N GLU A 685 -4.76 15.68 -2.57
CA GLU A 685 -3.85 14.54 -2.43
C GLU A 685 -2.88 14.39 -3.62
N GLY A 686 -3.09 15.13 -4.71
CA GLY A 686 -2.26 15.13 -5.93
C GLY A 686 -2.59 13.99 -6.88
N LEU A 687 -1.63 13.62 -7.73
CA LEU A 687 -1.82 12.56 -8.71
C LEU A 687 -1.91 11.17 -8.07
N LYS A 688 -2.92 10.38 -8.47
CA LYS A 688 -3.22 9.05 -7.94
C LYS A 688 -3.24 7.99 -9.03
N LYS A 689 -2.96 6.75 -8.65
CA LYS A 689 -3.31 5.55 -9.43
C LYS A 689 -3.97 4.49 -8.57
N ALA A 690 -4.84 3.69 -9.20
CA ALA A 690 -5.39 2.45 -8.67
C ALA A 690 -5.31 1.37 -9.74
N PHE A 691 -5.14 0.12 -9.32
CA PHE A 691 -5.23 -1.05 -10.22
C PHE A 691 -6.58 -1.71 -9.99
N VAL A 692 -7.33 -1.92 -11.07
CA VAL A 692 -8.69 -2.46 -11.06
C VAL A 692 -8.71 -3.78 -11.80
N ARG A 693 -9.45 -4.73 -11.25
CA ARG A 693 -9.88 -5.98 -11.90
C ARG A 693 -11.40 -5.94 -11.93
N GLN A 694 -11.98 -6.16 -13.09
CA GLN A 694 -13.42 -6.16 -13.31
C GLN A 694 -13.73 -7.32 -14.24
N ALA A 695 -14.57 -8.25 -13.78
CA ALA A 695 -15.27 -9.15 -14.69
C ALA A 695 -16.55 -8.45 -15.18
N ASP A 696 -16.99 -8.70 -16.40
CA ASP A 696 -18.32 -8.36 -16.93
C ASP A 696 -18.75 -9.46 -17.91
N PHE A 697 -20.05 -9.66 -18.06
CA PHE A 697 -20.63 -10.51 -19.12
C PHE A 697 -20.12 -10.08 -20.50
N LEU A 698 -19.97 -11.03 -21.42
CA LEU A 698 -19.60 -10.77 -22.80
C LEU A 698 -20.81 -10.14 -23.54
N GLU A 699 -20.83 -8.81 -23.64
CA GLU A 699 -21.84 -8.10 -24.44
C GLU A 699 -21.52 -8.25 -25.95
N ASP A 700 -22.37 -8.95 -26.73
CA ASP A 700 -22.21 -9.26 -28.18
C ASP A 700 -21.79 -8.08 -29.07
N ASN A 701 -22.12 -6.86 -28.63
CA ASN A 701 -21.71 -5.63 -29.27
C ASN A 701 -20.17 -5.52 -29.29
N MET A 702 -19.54 -5.87 -30.41
CA MET A 702 -18.08 -5.87 -30.66
C MET A 702 -17.33 -4.56 -30.30
N GLY A 703 -18.05 -3.47 -30.03
CA GLY A 703 -17.52 -2.27 -29.38
C GLY A 703 -17.08 -2.47 -27.92
N SER A 704 -17.71 -3.37 -27.16
CA SER A 704 -17.46 -3.64 -25.74
C SER A 704 -16.07 -4.26 -25.50
N THR A 705 -15.60 -5.08 -26.44
CA THR A 705 -14.38 -5.89 -26.35
C THR A 705 -13.11 -5.05 -26.31
N ASN A 706 -13.04 -3.97 -27.10
CA ASN A 706 -11.87 -3.10 -27.15
C ASN A 706 -11.87 -2.04 -26.02
N MET A 707 -10.66 -1.58 -25.65
CA MET A 707 -10.47 -0.64 -24.54
C MET A 707 -11.21 0.70 -24.73
N LYS A 708 -11.39 1.18 -25.98
CA LYS A 708 -12.10 2.44 -26.24
C LYS A 708 -13.58 2.33 -25.86
N GLY A 709 -14.28 1.31 -26.33
CA GLY A 709 -15.70 1.09 -25.98
C GLY A 709 -15.91 0.73 -24.51
N PHE A 710 -15.00 -0.04 -23.90
CA PHE A 710 -15.00 -0.26 -22.46
C PHE A 710 -14.95 1.06 -21.68
N VAL A 711 -14.06 2.01 -22.04
CA VAL A 711 -13.96 3.32 -21.39
C VAL A 711 -15.17 4.22 -21.70
N MET A 712 -15.78 4.12 -22.89
CA MET A 712 -17.09 4.76 -23.17
C MET A 712 -18.18 4.23 -22.22
N SER A 713 -18.26 2.92 -22.01
CA SER A 713 -19.25 2.29 -21.12
C SER A 713 -19.08 2.75 -19.66
N LEU A 714 -17.84 2.86 -19.18
CA LEU A 714 -17.53 3.35 -17.83
C LEU A 714 -17.90 4.83 -17.64
N GLN A 715 -17.77 5.66 -18.69
CA GLN A 715 -18.21 7.05 -18.69
C GLN A 715 -19.75 7.15 -18.75
N LYS A 716 -20.43 6.37 -19.59
CA LYS A 716 -21.91 6.30 -19.65
C LYS A 716 -22.50 5.87 -18.30
N ARG A 717 -21.88 4.87 -17.64
CA ARG A 717 -22.25 4.39 -16.29
C ARG A 717 -21.69 5.27 -15.14
N ARG A 718 -21.15 6.47 -15.43
CA ARG A 718 -20.55 7.46 -14.49
C ARG A 718 -19.49 6.92 -13.51
N LYS A 719 -18.83 5.80 -13.84
CA LYS A 719 -17.81 5.13 -12.99
C LYS A 719 -16.42 5.79 -13.10
N VAL A 720 -16.12 6.41 -14.24
CA VAL A 720 -14.82 7.02 -14.54
C VAL A 720 -15.03 8.29 -15.36
N HIS A 721 -14.33 9.37 -15.00
CA HIS A 721 -14.22 10.64 -15.73
C HIS A 721 -12.83 11.24 -15.42
N HIS A 722 -12.35 12.16 -16.26
CA HIS A 722 -11.10 12.93 -16.06
C HIS A 722 -9.88 12.06 -15.70
N ALA A 723 -9.69 10.95 -16.42
CA ALA A 723 -8.74 9.90 -16.06
C ALA A 723 -7.95 9.37 -17.27
N ILE A 724 -6.72 8.90 -17.00
CA ILE A 724 -5.95 8.07 -17.92
C ILE A 724 -6.14 6.60 -17.50
N LEU A 725 -6.37 5.72 -18.47
CA LEU A 725 -6.45 4.28 -18.26
C LEU A 725 -5.34 3.55 -19.00
N VAL A 726 -4.82 2.47 -18.42
CA VAL A 726 -3.82 1.60 -19.08
C VAL A 726 -4.26 0.16 -18.93
N GLU A 727 -4.47 -0.52 -20.04
CA GLU A 727 -4.81 -1.94 -20.01
C GLU A 727 -3.57 -2.78 -19.63
N GLN A 728 -3.78 -3.82 -18.83
CA GLN A 728 -2.70 -4.68 -18.31
C GLN A 728 -2.90 -6.15 -18.67
N HIS A 729 -4.16 -6.59 -18.82
CA HIS A 729 -4.54 -7.94 -19.24
C HIS A 729 -6.04 -7.98 -19.53
N PHE A 730 -6.43 -8.77 -20.53
CA PHE A 730 -7.79 -9.11 -20.91
C PHE A 730 -7.87 -10.62 -21.13
N CYS A 731 -9.03 -11.21 -20.88
CA CYS A 731 -9.35 -12.63 -21.02
C CYS A 731 -10.87 -12.73 -21.18
N SER A 732 -11.35 -13.63 -22.03
CA SER A 732 -12.77 -13.81 -22.39
C SER A 732 -13.33 -15.15 -21.93
N ASP A 733 -12.46 -16.02 -21.43
CA ASP A 733 -12.56 -17.47 -21.65
C ASP A 733 -12.97 -18.18 -20.35
N LEU A 734 -13.85 -17.53 -19.58
CA LEU A 734 -14.30 -17.96 -18.27
C LEU A 734 -15.82 -18.20 -18.31
N HIS A 735 -16.23 -19.45 -18.11
CA HIS A 735 -17.63 -19.85 -18.09
C HIS A 735 -18.21 -19.86 -16.66
N GLY A 736 -19.52 -19.63 -16.49
CA GLY A 736 -20.17 -19.76 -15.19
C GLY A 736 -20.10 -21.19 -14.61
N ARG A 737 -20.24 -22.22 -15.45
CA ARG A 737 -20.09 -23.64 -15.06
C ARG A 737 -18.74 -23.94 -14.44
N GLU A 738 -17.69 -23.31 -14.95
CA GLU A 738 -16.32 -23.40 -14.42
C GLU A 738 -16.14 -22.70 -13.06
N ALA A 739 -16.92 -21.64 -12.80
CA ALA A 739 -16.96 -20.96 -11.52
C ALA A 739 -17.61 -21.85 -10.45
N LEU A 740 -18.74 -22.47 -10.78
CA LEU A 740 -19.49 -23.38 -9.92
C LEU A 740 -18.69 -24.66 -9.61
N GLN A 741 -18.11 -25.31 -10.63
CA GLN A 741 -17.22 -26.45 -10.44
C GLN A 741 -16.02 -26.11 -9.55
N PHE A 742 -15.38 -24.96 -9.76
CA PHE A 742 -14.27 -24.52 -8.90
C PHE A 742 -14.72 -24.21 -7.48
N PHE A 743 -15.90 -23.61 -7.29
CA PHE A 743 -16.48 -23.38 -5.95
C PHE A 743 -16.70 -24.70 -5.20
N ASN A 744 -17.27 -25.71 -5.86
CA ASN A 744 -17.52 -27.02 -5.27
C ASN A 744 -16.22 -27.73 -4.88
N GLN A 745 -15.19 -27.67 -5.74
CA GLN A 745 -13.83 -28.16 -5.43
C GLN A 745 -13.15 -27.36 -4.30
N MET A 746 -13.37 -26.04 -4.21
CA MET A 746 -12.79 -25.17 -3.19
C MET A 746 -13.35 -25.46 -1.80
N LEU A 747 -14.65 -25.75 -1.70
CA LEU A 747 -15.32 -25.97 -0.41
C LEU A 747 -15.02 -27.39 0.12
N THR A 748 -15.24 -28.42 -0.70
CA THR A 748 -14.94 -29.83 -0.35
C THR A 748 -13.45 -30.10 -0.18
N GLY A 749 -12.59 -29.44 -0.96
CA GLY A 749 -11.13 -29.55 -0.94
C GLY A 749 -10.42 -28.64 0.08
N SER A 750 -11.14 -28.00 1.00
CA SER A 750 -10.56 -27.06 1.97
C SER A 750 -9.71 -27.78 3.03
N VAL A 751 -8.38 -27.79 2.82
CA VAL A 751 -7.41 -28.45 3.70
C VAL A 751 -6.59 -27.43 4.49
N VAL A 752 -6.53 -27.62 5.81
CA VAL A 752 -5.87 -26.72 6.77
C VAL A 752 -4.75 -27.43 7.54
N GLN A 753 -3.55 -26.86 7.54
CA GLN A 753 -2.42 -27.32 8.36
C GLN A 753 -2.34 -26.53 9.67
N PHE A 754 -2.25 -27.26 10.78
CA PHE A 754 -2.00 -26.72 12.12
C PHE A 754 -0.95 -27.57 12.86
N GLY A 755 0.09 -26.92 13.39
CA GLY A 755 1.26 -27.61 13.97
C GLY A 755 2.00 -28.46 12.92
N LYS A 756 2.05 -29.78 13.15
CA LYS A 756 2.52 -30.79 12.19
C LYS A 756 1.37 -31.53 11.48
N LYS A 757 0.13 -31.37 11.96
CA LYS A 757 -1.05 -32.13 11.54
C LYS A 757 -1.81 -31.40 10.43
N THR A 758 -2.62 -32.16 9.69
CA THR A 758 -3.41 -31.69 8.54
C THR A 758 -4.87 -32.06 8.78
N TYR A 759 -5.77 -31.12 8.48
CA TYR A 759 -7.19 -31.22 8.79
C TYR A 759 -8.02 -30.85 7.55
N ARG A 760 -9.21 -31.43 7.41
CA ARG A 760 -10.24 -30.96 6.48
C ARG A 760 -11.13 -29.94 7.20
N GLN A 761 -11.50 -28.85 6.54
CA GLN A 761 -12.53 -27.94 7.03
C GLN A 761 -13.91 -28.47 6.58
N CYS A 762 -14.69 -29.03 7.51
CA CYS A 762 -15.98 -29.65 7.22
C CYS A 762 -17.18 -28.72 7.45
N ARG A 763 -16.95 -27.50 7.98
CA ARG A 763 -17.97 -26.48 8.15
C ARG A 763 -17.40 -25.06 8.01
N GLY A 764 -18.22 -24.15 7.51
CA GLY A 764 -17.85 -22.75 7.29
C GLY A 764 -16.89 -22.54 6.12
N ILE A 765 -16.48 -21.28 5.94
CA ILE A 765 -15.62 -20.80 4.85
C ILE A 765 -14.30 -20.23 5.40
N PRO A 766 -13.20 -20.30 4.64
CA PRO A 766 -11.89 -19.91 5.12
C PRO A 766 -11.80 -18.40 5.41
N GLN A 767 -11.72 -18.02 6.69
CA GLN A 767 -11.39 -16.65 7.13
C GLN A 767 -10.06 -16.23 6.49
N GLY A 768 -10.04 -15.10 5.77
CA GLY A 768 -8.85 -14.58 5.08
C GLY A 768 -8.77 -14.91 3.58
N SER A 769 -9.67 -15.75 3.02
CA SER A 769 -9.87 -15.80 1.58
C SER A 769 -10.60 -14.54 1.08
N VAL A 770 -10.31 -14.10 -0.15
CA VAL A 770 -10.87 -12.85 -0.71
C VAL A 770 -12.35 -12.97 -1.09
N VAL A 771 -12.87 -14.19 -1.24
CA VAL A 771 -14.26 -14.45 -1.63
C VAL A 771 -15.21 -14.63 -0.44
N SER A 772 -14.71 -15.00 0.74
CA SER A 772 -15.55 -15.44 1.87
C SER A 772 -16.57 -14.41 2.33
N SER A 773 -16.23 -13.11 2.34
CA SER A 773 -17.18 -12.06 2.70
C SER A 773 -18.35 -11.94 1.71
N LEU A 774 -18.15 -12.26 0.43
CA LEU A 774 -19.22 -12.27 -0.56
C LEU A 774 -20.10 -13.51 -0.42
N LEU A 775 -19.51 -14.70 -0.21
CA LEU A 775 -20.25 -15.94 0.06
C LEU A 775 -21.17 -15.80 1.27
N CYS A 776 -20.66 -15.21 2.37
CA CYS A 776 -21.46 -14.94 3.56
C CYS A 776 -22.61 -13.94 3.29
N CYS A 777 -22.35 -12.87 2.52
CA CYS A 777 -23.38 -11.89 2.19
C CYS A 777 -24.44 -12.42 1.21
N LEU A 778 -24.09 -13.36 0.35
CA LEU A 778 -25.04 -14.09 -0.51
C LEU A 778 -25.89 -15.06 0.34
N CYS A 779 -25.27 -15.85 1.22
CA CYS A 779 -25.99 -16.80 2.07
C CYS A 779 -26.97 -16.12 3.02
N TYR A 780 -26.57 -15.03 3.68
CA TYR A 780 -27.50 -14.22 4.49
C TYR A 780 -28.42 -13.33 3.64
N GLY A 781 -28.07 -13.01 2.39
CA GLY A 781 -28.98 -12.35 1.44
C GLY A 781 -30.15 -13.26 1.06
N HIS A 782 -29.86 -14.53 0.74
CA HIS A 782 -30.89 -15.56 0.53
C HIS A 782 -31.75 -15.78 1.80
N MET A 783 -31.13 -15.79 2.99
CA MET A 783 -31.86 -15.87 4.26
C MET A 783 -32.83 -14.71 4.45
N GLU A 784 -32.38 -13.46 4.25
CA GLU A 784 -33.23 -12.26 4.33
C GLU A 784 -34.36 -12.31 3.31
N ASN A 785 -34.05 -12.67 2.06
CA ASN A 785 -35.03 -12.85 0.99
C ASN A 785 -36.01 -14.02 1.24
N THR A 786 -35.71 -14.93 2.18
CA THR A 786 -36.60 -16.02 2.57
C THR A 786 -37.49 -15.61 3.74
N LEU A 787 -36.90 -15.05 4.81
CA LEU A 787 -37.55 -14.84 6.11
C LEU A 787 -38.13 -13.43 6.32
N PHE A 788 -37.65 -12.42 5.59
CA PHE A 788 -37.89 -11.01 5.89
C PHE A 788 -38.43 -10.19 4.70
N LYS A 789 -39.04 -10.85 3.70
CA LYS A 789 -39.60 -10.22 2.49
C LYS A 789 -40.47 -8.99 2.79
N ASP A 790 -41.32 -9.09 3.80
CA ASP A 790 -42.36 -8.09 4.07
C ASP A 790 -41.87 -6.85 4.84
N ILE A 791 -40.65 -6.89 5.41
CA ILE A 791 -40.10 -5.77 6.20
C ILE A 791 -40.03 -4.49 5.34
N ALA A 792 -39.62 -4.61 4.08
CA ALA A 792 -39.55 -3.48 3.15
C ALA A 792 -40.94 -2.95 2.77
N VAL A 793 -41.95 -3.84 2.68
CA VAL A 793 -43.35 -3.48 2.38
C VAL A 793 -43.97 -2.69 3.55
N LYS A 794 -43.68 -3.11 4.79
CA LYS A 794 -44.17 -2.48 6.03
C LYS A 794 -43.36 -1.22 6.45
N LYS A 795 -42.67 -0.56 5.51
CA LYS A 795 -41.86 0.66 5.72
C LYS A 795 -40.69 0.49 6.70
N GLY A 796 -40.28 -0.75 6.97
CA GLY A 796 -39.07 -1.08 7.70
C GLY A 796 -37.80 -0.91 6.86
N CYS A 797 -36.68 -0.67 7.53
CA CYS A 797 -35.36 -0.49 6.95
C CYS A 797 -34.39 -1.49 7.58
N LEU A 798 -34.09 -2.57 6.86
CA LEU A 798 -33.07 -3.55 7.23
C LEU A 798 -31.75 -3.23 6.52
N MET A 799 -30.64 -3.23 7.26
CA MET A 799 -29.27 -3.10 6.74
C MET A 799 -28.36 -4.15 7.38
N ARG A 800 -27.42 -4.72 6.62
CA ARG A 800 -26.43 -5.68 7.11
C ARG A 800 -25.02 -5.35 6.61
N LEU A 801 -24.05 -5.33 7.51
CA LEU A 801 -22.62 -5.26 7.18
C LEU A 801 -21.96 -6.60 7.53
N VAL A 802 -22.05 -7.56 6.61
CA VAL A 802 -21.59 -8.95 6.77
C VAL A 802 -22.29 -9.67 7.93
N ASP A 803 -21.77 -9.55 9.15
CA ASP A 803 -22.19 -10.22 10.39
C ASP A 803 -22.89 -9.29 11.42
N ASP A 804 -22.85 -7.97 11.20
CA ASP A 804 -23.62 -6.95 11.94
C ASP A 804 -24.96 -6.64 11.20
N PHE A 805 -26.11 -6.96 11.80
CA PHE A 805 -27.45 -6.60 11.32
C PHE A 805 -28.00 -5.36 12.07
N LEU A 806 -28.80 -4.54 11.38
CA LEU A 806 -29.59 -3.45 11.95
C LEU A 806 -30.97 -3.34 11.25
N LEU A 807 -32.04 -3.51 12.02
CA LEU A 807 -33.41 -3.15 11.64
C LEU A 807 -33.79 -1.80 12.27
N ILE A 808 -34.47 -0.95 11.49
CA ILE A 808 -35.15 0.27 11.94
C ILE A 808 -36.60 0.19 11.41
N THR A 809 -37.61 0.27 12.27
CA THR A 809 -39.03 0.17 11.86
C THR A 809 -39.94 1.02 12.75
N PRO A 810 -41.02 1.63 12.23
CA PRO A 810 -42.05 2.27 13.06
C PRO A 810 -42.93 1.24 13.79
N GLU A 811 -42.94 -0.02 13.37
CA GLU A 811 -43.84 -1.06 13.90
C GLU A 811 -43.15 -1.92 14.97
N LEU A 812 -43.63 -1.85 16.22
CA LEU A 812 -43.04 -2.58 17.35
C LEU A 812 -43.10 -4.10 17.16
N HIS A 813 -44.21 -4.61 16.60
CA HIS A 813 -44.39 -6.04 16.35
C HIS A 813 -43.32 -6.58 15.39
N GLU A 814 -42.98 -5.85 14.32
CA GLU A 814 -41.93 -6.25 13.38
C GLU A 814 -40.55 -6.31 14.06
N ALA A 815 -40.24 -5.34 14.92
CA ALA A 815 -39.01 -5.33 15.69
C ALA A 815 -38.91 -6.54 16.65
N GLN A 816 -40.01 -6.86 17.34
CA GLN A 816 -40.10 -8.02 18.24
C GLN A 816 -40.03 -9.36 17.47
N THR A 817 -40.70 -9.48 16.33
CA THR A 817 -40.67 -10.68 15.47
C THR A 817 -39.27 -10.93 14.91
N PHE A 818 -38.63 -9.91 14.33
CA PHE A 818 -37.26 -9.99 13.82
C PHE A 818 -36.26 -10.38 14.91
N LEU A 819 -36.37 -9.78 16.10
CA LEU A 819 -35.55 -10.13 17.26
C LEU A 819 -35.76 -11.58 17.70
N LYS A 820 -37.02 -12.05 17.81
CA LYS A 820 -37.37 -13.42 18.24
C LYS A 820 -36.83 -14.47 17.26
N ILE A 821 -36.98 -14.24 15.95
CA ILE A 821 -36.47 -15.13 14.90
C ILE A 821 -34.94 -15.26 14.99
N LEU A 822 -34.22 -14.14 15.13
CA LEU A 822 -32.76 -14.19 15.19
C LEU A 822 -32.22 -14.74 16.52
N LEU A 823 -32.88 -14.48 17.66
CA LEU A 823 -32.51 -15.06 18.95
C LEU A 823 -32.70 -16.57 19.03
N ALA A 824 -33.75 -17.11 18.39
CA ALA A 824 -33.92 -18.56 18.21
C ALA A 824 -32.81 -19.18 17.31
N GLY A 825 -32.12 -18.35 16.53
CA GLY A 825 -31.14 -18.76 15.54
C GLY A 825 -31.78 -19.28 14.25
N VAL A 826 -30.97 -19.42 13.19
CA VAL A 826 -31.42 -19.99 11.91
C VAL A 826 -30.47 -21.14 11.52
N PRO A 827 -30.69 -22.36 12.04
CA PRO A 827 -29.75 -23.48 11.90
C PRO A 827 -29.38 -23.82 10.45
N GLN A 828 -30.35 -23.73 9.52
CA GLN A 828 -30.15 -23.95 8.08
C GLN A 828 -29.05 -23.07 7.46
N TYR A 829 -28.84 -21.86 8.00
CA TYR A 829 -27.80 -20.92 7.56
C TYR A 829 -26.64 -20.83 8.56
N GLY A 830 -26.66 -21.66 9.61
CA GLY A 830 -25.69 -21.60 10.71
C GLY A 830 -25.75 -20.32 11.53
N LEU A 831 -26.81 -19.50 11.41
CA LEU A 831 -26.90 -18.24 12.14
C LEU A 831 -27.17 -18.50 13.62
N VAL A 832 -26.23 -18.09 14.46
CA VAL A 832 -26.35 -18.07 15.93
C VAL A 832 -25.99 -16.68 16.42
N VAL A 833 -26.85 -16.06 17.21
CA VAL A 833 -26.65 -14.69 17.71
C VAL A 833 -25.70 -14.67 18.92
N ASN A 834 -25.07 -13.53 19.20
CA ASN A 834 -24.47 -13.26 20.50
C ASN A 834 -25.42 -12.37 21.34
N PRO A 835 -26.13 -12.90 22.36
CA PRO A 835 -27.08 -12.12 23.15
C PRO A 835 -26.45 -10.89 23.82
N GLN A 836 -25.21 -11.00 24.31
CA GLN A 836 -24.47 -9.90 24.98
C GLN A 836 -24.15 -8.71 24.06
N LYS A 837 -24.39 -8.85 22.75
CA LYS A 837 -24.19 -7.80 21.74
C LYS A 837 -25.48 -7.33 21.08
N VAL A 838 -26.61 -7.96 21.39
CA VAL A 838 -27.93 -7.49 20.95
C VAL A 838 -28.22 -6.17 21.62
N VAL A 839 -28.70 -5.20 20.83
CA VAL A 839 -29.09 -3.87 21.33
C VAL A 839 -30.48 -3.54 20.80
N VAL A 840 -31.35 -3.02 21.66
CA VAL A 840 -32.70 -2.54 21.32
C VAL A 840 -32.99 -1.22 22.02
N ASN A 841 -33.97 -0.44 21.55
CA ASN A 841 -34.44 0.79 22.23
C ASN A 841 -35.87 0.68 22.79
N PHE A 842 -36.37 -0.54 22.99
CA PHE A 842 -37.72 -0.84 23.49
C PHE A 842 -37.70 -2.01 24.48
N GLN A 843 -38.75 -2.14 25.29
CA GLN A 843 -38.96 -3.32 26.13
C GLN A 843 -39.29 -4.53 25.25
N ALA A 844 -38.46 -5.56 25.32
CA ALA A 844 -38.78 -6.87 24.74
C ALA A 844 -39.94 -7.50 25.53
N SER A 845 -40.78 -8.30 24.87
CA SER A 845 -41.86 -9.02 25.56
C SER A 845 -41.31 -10.04 26.55
N GLU A 846 -42.12 -10.48 27.52
CA GLU A 846 -41.69 -11.38 28.60
C GLU A 846 -41.01 -12.66 28.07
N SER A 847 -41.53 -13.23 26.98
CA SER A 847 -40.93 -14.38 26.26
C SER A 847 -39.51 -14.16 25.70
N VAL A 848 -39.04 -12.91 25.67
CA VAL A 848 -37.70 -12.48 25.21
C VAL A 848 -36.93 -11.76 26.33
N GLY A 849 -37.60 -11.29 27.39
CA GLY A 849 -36.97 -10.76 28.61
C GLY A 849 -36.10 -11.79 29.33
N SER A 850 -36.39 -13.08 29.18
CA SER A 850 -35.65 -14.21 29.76
C SER A 850 -34.22 -14.41 29.23
N PHE A 851 -33.70 -13.54 28.35
CA PHE A 851 -32.31 -13.59 27.86
C PHE A 851 -31.43 -12.53 28.56
N PRO A 852 -30.69 -12.88 29.65
CA PRO A 852 -30.00 -11.93 30.53
C PRO A 852 -28.73 -11.27 29.94
N GLY A 853 -28.65 -11.11 28.61
CA GLY A 853 -27.56 -10.42 27.91
C GLY A 853 -28.00 -9.25 27.02
N ILE A 854 -29.30 -9.08 26.76
CA ILE A 854 -29.79 -8.07 25.81
C ILE A 854 -29.63 -6.66 26.38
N ARG A 855 -28.94 -5.76 25.64
CA ARG A 855 -28.79 -4.36 26.04
C ARG A 855 -29.97 -3.51 25.57
N VAL A 856 -30.91 -3.27 26.46
CA VAL A 856 -31.96 -2.25 26.26
C VAL A 856 -31.38 -0.84 26.44
N LEU A 857 -31.72 0.06 25.53
CA LEU A 857 -31.44 1.51 25.56
C LEU A 857 -32.75 2.29 25.71
N PRO A 858 -32.71 3.57 26.15
CA PRO A 858 -33.87 4.44 26.13
C PRO A 858 -34.44 4.61 24.71
N PRO A 859 -35.76 4.82 24.53
CA PRO A 859 -36.38 5.01 23.22
C PRO A 859 -35.73 6.12 22.39
N HIS A 860 -35.38 7.24 23.04
CA HIS A 860 -34.59 8.33 22.47
C HIS A 860 -33.13 8.21 22.90
N CYS A 861 -32.26 7.77 21.98
CA CYS A 861 -30.84 7.54 22.27
C CYS A 861 -29.96 7.70 21.03
N LEU A 862 -28.64 7.68 21.23
CA LEU A 862 -27.65 7.50 20.17
C LEU A 862 -27.34 6.00 20.01
N PHE A 863 -27.97 5.35 19.04
CA PHE A 863 -27.96 3.91 18.87
C PHE A 863 -26.69 3.42 18.13
N PRO A 864 -25.91 2.47 18.71
CA PRO A 864 -24.57 2.12 18.20
C PRO A 864 -24.57 0.95 17.19
N TRP A 865 -24.12 1.20 15.95
CA TRP A 865 -23.97 0.18 14.92
C TRP A 865 -22.76 0.44 13.99
N CYS A 866 -21.94 -0.58 13.69
CA CYS A 866 -20.84 -0.52 12.72
C CYS A 866 -19.84 0.66 12.87
N GLY A 867 -19.63 1.17 14.09
CA GLY A 867 -18.78 2.35 14.34
C GLY A 867 -19.47 3.70 14.05
N LEU A 868 -20.79 3.69 13.97
CA LEU A 868 -21.70 4.82 13.86
C LEU A 868 -22.56 4.92 15.13
N LEU A 869 -23.10 6.11 15.37
CA LEU A 869 -24.15 6.37 16.35
C LEU A 869 -25.30 7.05 15.60
N LEU A 870 -26.49 6.44 15.60
CA LEU A 870 -27.68 6.95 14.94
C LEU A 870 -28.63 7.56 15.97
N ASP A 871 -29.08 8.78 15.78
CA ASP A 871 -30.16 9.36 16.60
C ASP A 871 -31.48 8.63 16.30
N THR A 872 -32.10 8.01 17.31
CA THR A 872 -33.33 7.21 17.11
C THR A 872 -34.56 8.07 16.80
N HIS A 873 -34.51 9.39 17.01
CA HIS A 873 -35.59 10.31 16.69
C HIS A 873 -35.37 10.99 15.33
N SER A 874 -34.19 11.56 15.07
CA SER A 874 -33.93 12.34 13.85
C SER A 874 -33.25 11.57 12.71
N LEU A 875 -32.71 10.38 12.97
CA LEU A 875 -31.83 9.62 12.06
C LEU A 875 -30.54 10.35 11.66
N ASP A 876 -30.10 11.36 12.43
CA ASP A 876 -28.79 11.97 12.25
C ASP A 876 -27.65 11.04 12.69
N VAL A 877 -26.54 11.04 11.94
CA VAL A 877 -25.48 10.04 12.10
C VAL A 877 -24.16 10.65 12.56
N TYR A 878 -23.77 10.26 13.76
CA TYR A 878 -22.51 10.59 14.40
C TYR A 878 -21.52 9.42 14.26
N LYS A 879 -20.26 9.64 14.65
CA LYS A 879 -19.24 8.58 14.67
C LYS A 879 -19.08 8.05 16.08
N ASP A 880 -19.12 6.73 16.23
CA ASP A 880 -18.76 6.07 17.48
C ASP A 880 -17.25 6.20 17.73
N TYR A 881 -16.89 6.64 18.94
CA TYR A 881 -15.51 6.77 19.41
C TYR A 881 -15.19 5.93 20.64
N SER A 882 -16.14 5.18 21.19
CA SER A 882 -15.93 4.22 22.28
C SER A 882 -14.75 3.27 21.99
N SER A 883 -14.63 2.81 20.73
CA SER A 883 -13.52 1.97 20.27
C SER A 883 -12.14 2.66 20.23
N TYR A 884 -11.99 3.88 20.76
CA TYR A 884 -10.73 4.58 21.01
C TYR A 884 -10.46 4.87 22.51
N ALA A 885 -11.44 4.67 23.39
CA ALA A 885 -11.26 4.83 24.82
C ALA A 885 -10.14 3.90 25.34
N GLY A 886 -9.24 4.44 26.16
CA GLY A 886 -8.05 3.74 26.65
C GLY A 886 -6.97 3.44 25.60
N LEU A 887 -7.13 3.86 24.33
CA LEU A 887 -6.15 3.61 23.27
C LEU A 887 -5.31 4.86 22.97
N SER A 888 -3.99 4.68 22.80
CA SER A 888 -3.15 5.73 22.21
C SER A 888 -3.42 5.90 20.72
N LEU A 889 -3.73 7.14 20.32
CA LEU A 889 -3.98 7.51 18.93
C LEU A 889 -2.76 7.30 18.03
N ARG A 890 -1.54 7.19 18.57
CA ARG A 890 -0.36 6.68 17.84
C ARG A 890 -0.69 5.45 16.99
N TYR A 891 -1.29 4.44 17.60
CA TYR A 891 -1.59 3.16 16.94
C TYR A 891 -2.81 3.20 16.02
N SER A 892 -3.60 4.29 16.05
CA SER A 892 -4.67 4.56 15.09
C SER A 892 -4.19 5.11 13.74
N LEU A 893 -2.88 5.30 13.60
CA LEU A 893 -2.22 5.84 12.42
C LEU A 893 -1.05 4.95 12.00
N THR A 894 -0.45 5.32 10.87
CA THR A 894 0.88 4.89 10.47
C THR A 894 1.45 6.04 9.67
N LEU A 895 2.52 6.62 10.19
CA LEU A 895 3.39 7.53 9.48
C LEU A 895 4.56 6.68 8.95
N GLY A 896 5.00 6.95 7.73
CA GLY A 896 6.18 6.31 7.19
C GLY A 896 7.42 7.13 7.55
N SER A 897 8.53 6.45 7.79
CA SER A 897 9.82 7.10 7.59
C SER A 897 10.01 7.35 6.08
N PHE A 898 10.19 8.61 5.70
CA PHE A 898 10.45 9.11 4.33
C PHE A 898 11.05 10.52 4.39
N HIS A 899 11.67 10.99 3.30
CA HIS A 899 12.49 12.23 3.32
C HIS A 899 11.65 13.51 3.37
N SER A 900 10.40 13.45 2.90
CA SER A 900 9.43 14.52 3.03
C SER A 900 8.38 14.21 4.11
N ALA A 901 8.83 13.90 5.33
CA ALA A 901 7.98 13.53 6.47
C ALA A 901 6.80 14.50 6.70
N GLY A 902 7.03 15.82 6.61
CA GLY A 902 5.96 16.82 6.64
C GLY A 902 4.98 16.71 5.46
N GLN A 903 5.47 16.55 4.23
CA GLN A 903 4.60 16.32 3.07
C GLN A 903 3.78 15.03 3.21
N GLN A 904 4.30 13.99 3.88
CA GLN A 904 3.53 12.79 4.20
C GLN A 904 2.52 13.05 5.34
N MET A 905 2.88 13.79 6.39
CA MET A 905 1.95 14.25 7.43
C MET A 905 0.76 14.99 6.80
N ARG A 906 1.01 15.95 5.88
CA ARG A 906 -0.02 16.64 5.08
C ARG A 906 -0.91 15.63 4.36
N ARG A 907 -0.35 14.80 3.46
CA ARG A 907 -1.11 13.79 2.69
C ARG A 907 -1.94 12.87 3.60
N LYS A 908 -1.39 12.43 4.74
CA LYS A 908 -2.05 11.54 5.69
C LYS A 908 -3.19 12.23 6.44
N LEU A 909 -2.99 13.48 6.86
CA LEU A 909 -4.04 14.28 7.52
C LEU A 909 -5.16 14.66 6.55
N MET A 910 -4.85 15.02 5.30
CA MET A 910 -5.88 15.25 4.27
C MET A 910 -6.70 13.98 3.98
N ALA A 911 -6.06 12.82 3.84
CA ALA A 911 -6.77 11.55 3.65
C ALA A 911 -7.64 11.18 4.87
N VAL A 912 -7.17 11.43 6.10
CA VAL A 912 -7.97 11.27 7.33
C VAL A 912 -9.13 12.28 7.36
N LEU A 913 -8.92 13.51 6.93
CA LEU A 913 -9.95 14.55 6.85
C LEU A 913 -11.04 14.15 5.84
N ARG A 914 -10.68 13.67 4.64
CA ARG A 914 -11.63 13.13 3.64
C ARG A 914 -12.45 11.96 4.17
N LEU A 915 -11.84 11.03 4.91
CA LEU A 915 -12.55 9.92 5.57
C LEU A 915 -13.41 10.35 6.77
N LYS A 916 -13.22 11.57 7.29
CA LYS A 916 -13.98 12.13 8.43
C LYS A 916 -14.98 13.22 8.02
N CYS A 917 -14.89 13.78 6.81
CA CYS A 917 -15.85 14.68 6.15
C CYS A 917 -16.64 13.96 5.02
N HIS A 918 -17.06 12.71 5.24
CA HIS A 918 -18.00 12.03 4.35
C HIS A 918 -19.42 12.59 4.59
N ALA A 919 -20.25 12.69 3.55
CA ALA A 919 -21.57 13.34 3.58
C ALA A 919 -22.51 12.86 4.72
N LEU A 920 -22.41 11.57 5.09
CA LEU A 920 -23.08 10.97 6.26
C LEU A 920 -22.82 11.67 7.61
N PHE A 921 -21.75 12.46 7.74
CA PHE A 921 -21.28 13.06 8.99
C PHE A 921 -21.12 14.58 8.90
N LEU A 922 -22.13 15.26 8.37
CA LEU A 922 -22.14 16.73 8.30
C LEU A 922 -22.46 17.40 9.65
N ASP A 923 -22.54 16.61 10.73
CA ASP A 923 -22.40 17.08 12.11
C ASP A 923 -21.01 17.69 12.40
N LEU A 924 -21.01 18.55 13.41
CA LEU A 924 -19.97 19.51 13.72
C LEU A 924 -19.04 18.99 14.84
N LYS A 925 -19.40 17.92 15.58
CA LYS A 925 -18.60 17.33 16.68
C LYS A 925 -17.38 16.53 16.19
N VAL A 926 -17.29 16.20 14.90
CA VAL A 926 -16.29 15.28 14.31
C VAL A 926 -14.85 15.85 14.27
N ARG A 927 -14.57 17.00 14.91
CA ARG A 927 -13.33 17.77 14.74
C ARG A 927 -12.19 17.39 15.68
N GLU A 928 -12.47 17.09 16.93
CA GLU A 928 -11.44 17.08 18.00
C GLU A 928 -10.37 15.97 17.77
N ILE A 929 -10.79 14.76 17.38
CA ILE A 929 -9.87 13.67 16.98
C ILE A 929 -8.94 14.07 15.80
N ARG A 930 -9.38 14.97 14.92
CA ARG A 930 -8.56 15.43 13.77
C ARG A 930 -7.35 16.22 14.27
N VAL A 931 -7.54 16.99 15.35
CA VAL A 931 -6.49 17.80 15.99
C VAL A 931 -5.57 16.94 16.85
N GLN A 932 -6.11 16.00 17.64
CA GLN A 932 -5.27 15.03 18.37
C GLN A 932 -4.39 14.21 17.40
N LYS A 933 -4.92 13.83 16.22
CA LYS A 933 -4.13 13.18 15.17
C LYS A 933 -3.09 14.11 14.54
N PHE A 934 -3.35 15.41 14.41
CA PHE A 934 -2.33 16.40 14.05
C PHE A 934 -1.22 16.49 15.10
N HIS A 935 -1.57 16.47 16.40
CA HIS A 935 -0.62 16.47 17.52
C HIS A 935 0.32 15.26 17.51
N VAL A 936 -0.26 14.04 17.47
CA VAL A 936 0.48 12.77 17.36
C VAL A 936 1.42 12.76 16.14
N CYS A 937 0.96 13.30 15.01
CA CYS A 937 1.78 13.44 13.81
C CYS A 937 2.94 14.43 13.99
N ALA A 938 2.72 15.58 14.63
CA ALA A 938 3.74 16.59 14.88
C ALA A 938 4.84 16.09 15.82
N GLN A 939 4.48 15.34 16.87
CA GLN A 939 5.44 14.67 17.77
C GLN A 939 6.25 13.57 17.09
N SER A 940 5.66 12.90 16.09
CA SER A 940 6.26 11.74 15.40
C SER A 940 7.23 12.13 14.27
N LEU A 941 7.54 13.41 14.08
CA LEU A 941 8.46 13.84 13.01
C LEU A 941 9.93 13.47 13.32
N PRO A 942 10.69 12.98 12.33
CA PRO A 942 12.07 12.56 12.52
C PRO A 942 13.04 13.74 12.67
N PHE A 943 14.31 13.42 12.96
CA PHE A 943 15.44 14.35 13.02
C PHE A 943 15.32 15.51 14.03
N GLY A 944 14.35 15.46 14.95
CA GLY A 944 14.11 16.54 15.91
C GLY A 944 13.51 17.78 15.27
N GLN A 945 12.72 17.59 14.21
CA GLN A 945 11.83 18.62 13.68
C GLN A 945 10.69 18.88 14.66
N THR A 946 10.45 20.15 14.99
CA THR A 946 9.43 20.57 15.96
C THR A 946 8.60 21.71 15.40
N VAL A 947 7.48 22.01 16.05
CA VAL A 947 6.58 23.13 15.72
C VAL A 947 7.33 24.45 15.76
N ALA A 948 8.02 24.75 16.86
CA ALA A 948 8.80 25.97 17.04
C ALA A 948 9.85 26.23 15.94
N LYS A 949 10.40 25.17 15.32
CA LYS A 949 11.35 25.27 14.20
C LYS A 949 10.70 25.52 12.83
N ASN A 950 9.40 25.25 12.71
CA ASN A 950 8.69 25.20 11.42
C ASN A 950 7.30 25.86 11.51
N THR A 951 7.12 26.88 12.35
CA THR A 951 5.81 27.43 12.74
C THR A 951 4.91 27.76 11.55
N MET A 952 5.46 28.39 10.50
CA MET A 952 4.73 28.75 9.28
C MET A 952 4.19 27.53 8.52
N TYR A 953 4.95 26.42 8.45
CA TYR A 953 4.50 25.20 7.78
C TYR A 953 3.32 24.55 8.50
N PHE A 954 3.36 24.49 9.84
CA PHE A 954 2.23 23.98 10.62
C PHE A 954 1.02 24.90 10.57
N LEU A 955 1.22 26.22 10.60
CA LEU A 955 0.15 27.21 10.48
C LEU A 955 -0.56 27.10 9.12
N GLN A 956 0.20 27.03 8.02
CA GLN A 956 -0.36 26.84 6.68
C GLN A 956 -1.16 25.53 6.59
N MET A 957 -0.62 24.42 7.13
CA MET A 957 -1.32 23.13 7.13
C MET A 957 -2.65 23.14 7.89
N ILE A 958 -2.81 23.98 8.93
CA ILE A 958 -4.10 24.15 9.62
C ILE A 958 -5.13 24.82 8.69
N TRP A 959 -4.72 25.87 7.97
CA TRP A 959 -5.59 26.58 7.03
C TRP A 959 -5.93 25.75 5.81
N ASP A 960 -4.96 25.04 5.24
CA ASP A 960 -5.19 24.09 4.13
C ASP A 960 -6.19 22.99 4.52
N MET A 961 -6.18 22.54 5.79
CA MET A 961 -7.16 21.58 6.29
C MET A 961 -8.55 22.22 6.50
N ALA A 962 -8.63 23.49 6.90
CA ALA A 962 -9.89 24.23 6.98
C ALA A 962 -10.49 24.46 5.59
N GLU A 963 -9.67 24.83 4.60
CA GLU A 963 -10.09 25.03 3.22
C GLU A 963 -10.57 23.72 2.60
N TYR A 964 -9.79 22.63 2.72
CA TYR A 964 -10.21 21.33 2.19
C TYR A 964 -11.48 20.80 2.87
N ALA A 965 -11.66 21.04 4.18
CA ALA A 965 -12.93 20.74 4.85
C ALA A 965 -14.10 21.54 4.27
N SER A 966 -13.92 22.84 4.01
CA SER A 966 -14.93 23.70 3.37
C SER A 966 -15.29 23.19 1.97
N GLN A 967 -14.30 22.85 1.14
CA GLN A 967 -14.52 22.27 -0.19
C GLN A 967 -15.29 20.93 -0.12
N LEU A 968 -14.91 20.02 0.78
CA LEU A 968 -15.59 18.72 0.97
C LEU A 968 -17.05 18.88 1.45
N ILE A 969 -17.32 19.82 2.35
CA ILE A 969 -18.68 20.13 2.80
C ILE A 969 -19.50 20.70 1.64
N ARG A 970 -18.97 21.66 0.88
CA ARG A 970 -19.63 22.23 -0.31
C ARG A 970 -19.91 21.20 -1.39
N LEU A 971 -18.97 20.29 -1.65
CA LEU A 971 -19.16 19.17 -2.59
C LEU A 971 -20.25 18.20 -2.12
N SER A 972 -20.32 17.91 -0.82
CA SER A 972 -21.31 16.99 -0.24
C SER A 972 -22.75 17.55 -0.24
N ASN A 973 -22.90 18.88 -0.29
CA ASN A 973 -24.19 19.58 -0.20
C ASN A 973 -24.62 20.28 -1.51
N LYS A 974 -24.00 19.93 -2.66
CA LYS A 974 -24.40 20.48 -3.96
C LYS A 974 -25.89 20.19 -4.23
N GLY A 975 -26.67 21.25 -4.46
CA GLY A 975 -28.09 21.18 -4.81
C GLY A 975 -29.07 21.08 -3.63
N LEU A 976 -28.61 21.17 -2.37
CA LEU A 976 -29.51 21.24 -1.22
C LEU A 976 -29.93 22.68 -0.92
N ILE A 977 -31.17 23.03 -1.26
CA ILE A 977 -31.88 24.15 -0.65
C ILE A 977 -32.33 23.67 0.74
N LEU A 978 -31.76 24.25 1.81
CA LEU A 978 -32.10 23.89 3.18
C LEU A 978 -33.49 24.43 3.54
N GLY A 979 -34.41 23.51 3.82
CA GLY A 979 -35.84 23.78 3.98
C GLY A 979 -36.22 24.50 5.28
N SER A 980 -35.97 25.80 5.36
CA SER A 980 -36.89 26.75 6.01
C SER A 980 -36.58 28.19 5.59
N LYS A 981 -37.56 29.10 5.70
CA LYS A 981 -37.39 30.53 5.35
C LYS A 981 -36.30 31.26 6.17
N ALA A 982 -35.74 30.62 7.22
CA ALA A 982 -34.66 31.15 8.08
C ALA A 982 -33.34 30.35 8.00
N GLN A 983 -33.16 29.48 7.00
CA GLN A 983 -31.98 28.62 6.84
C GLN A 983 -31.28 28.72 5.46
N THR A 984 -31.62 29.72 4.66
CA THR A 984 -30.99 29.98 3.36
C THR A 984 -29.55 30.51 3.51
N GLY A 985 -28.57 29.76 2.99
CA GLY A 985 -27.18 30.24 2.88
C GLY A 985 -26.14 29.16 2.63
N ILE A 986 -25.22 29.40 1.69
CA ILE A 986 -24.02 28.57 1.49
C ILE A 986 -23.11 28.70 2.72
N MET A 987 -22.55 27.60 3.20
CA MET A 987 -21.62 27.63 4.34
C MET A 987 -20.41 28.53 4.01
N GLN A 988 -20.28 29.63 4.77
CA GLN A 988 -19.16 30.56 4.66
C GLN A 988 -17.85 29.89 5.11
N TYR A 989 -16.75 30.24 4.43
CA TYR A 989 -15.44 29.68 4.74
C TYR A 989 -14.98 30.09 6.15
N GLU A 990 -15.26 31.33 6.52
CA GLU A 990 -15.03 31.94 7.83
C GLU A 990 -15.59 31.11 8.98
N ALA A 991 -16.78 30.51 8.80
CA ALA A 991 -17.38 29.64 9.80
C ALA A 991 -16.58 28.34 9.94
N VAL A 992 -16.17 27.71 8.83
CA VAL A 992 -15.29 26.53 8.85
C VAL A 992 -13.95 26.88 9.52
N GLU A 993 -13.36 28.02 9.18
CA GLU A 993 -12.09 28.49 9.70
C GLU A 993 -12.13 28.79 11.20
N LEU A 994 -13.21 29.43 11.71
CA LEU A 994 -13.39 29.67 13.14
C LEU A 994 -13.60 28.37 13.92
N LEU A 995 -14.36 27.43 13.36
CA LEU A 995 -14.56 26.10 13.96
C LEU A 995 -13.25 25.30 14.00
N PHE A 996 -12.36 25.49 13.03
CA PHE A 996 -10.98 25.00 13.08
C PHE A 996 -10.16 25.71 14.16
N CYS A 997 -10.19 27.05 14.24
CA CYS A 997 -9.51 27.81 15.29
C CYS A 997 -9.88 27.32 16.70
N LEU A 998 -11.19 27.15 16.98
CA LEU A 998 -11.70 26.67 18.26
C LEU A 998 -11.22 25.24 18.56
N SER A 999 -11.34 24.32 17.59
CA SER A 999 -10.89 22.93 17.74
C SER A 999 -9.39 22.81 17.99
N PHE A 1000 -8.58 23.63 17.29
CA PHE A 1000 -7.13 23.64 17.46
C PHE A 1000 -6.70 24.30 18.77
N LEU A 1001 -7.35 25.37 19.22
CA LEU A 1001 -7.08 25.98 20.53
C LEU A 1001 -7.42 25.02 21.69
N LEU A 1002 -8.52 24.26 21.60
CA LEU A 1002 -8.92 23.29 22.63
C LEU A 1002 -7.84 22.24 22.91
N VAL A 1003 -7.32 21.59 21.87
CA VAL A 1003 -6.33 20.49 22.03
C VAL A 1003 -4.90 21.00 22.16
N LEU A 1004 -4.50 22.07 21.44
CA LEU A 1004 -3.12 22.55 21.48
C LEU A 1004 -2.79 23.32 22.77
N SER A 1005 -3.79 23.88 23.48
CA SER A 1005 -3.59 24.55 24.77
C SER A 1005 -3.19 23.55 25.88
N GLN A 1006 -3.75 22.35 25.88
CA GLN A 1006 -3.35 21.23 26.76
C GLN A 1006 -1.87 20.85 26.62
N HIS A 1007 -1.24 21.21 25.50
CA HIS A 1007 0.16 20.96 25.19
C HIS A 1007 0.97 22.25 25.01
N ARG A 1008 0.61 23.34 25.71
CA ARG A 1008 1.18 24.70 25.59
C ARG A 1008 2.71 24.78 25.38
N PRO A 1009 3.59 24.02 26.08
CA PRO A 1009 5.04 24.09 25.84
C PRO A 1009 5.48 23.71 24.42
N LEU A 1010 4.74 22.83 23.73
CA LEU A 1010 5.02 22.37 22.37
C LEU A 1010 4.45 23.30 21.28
N TYR A 1011 3.45 24.12 21.62
CA TYR A 1011 2.65 24.92 20.67
C TYR A 1011 2.65 26.42 20.94
N LYS A 1012 3.51 26.91 21.86
CA LYS A 1012 3.59 28.31 22.27
C LYS A 1012 3.68 29.31 21.10
N ASP A 1013 4.29 28.91 19.99
CA ASP A 1013 4.51 29.77 18.81
C ASP A 1013 3.30 29.77 17.84
N LEU A 1014 2.41 28.77 17.91
CA LEU A 1014 1.17 28.70 17.12
C LEU A 1014 -0.03 29.31 17.84
N LEU A 1015 -0.15 29.13 19.16
CA LEU A 1015 -1.32 29.56 19.94
C LEU A 1015 -1.65 31.07 19.75
N PRO A 1016 -0.70 32.03 19.77
CA PRO A 1016 -0.98 33.45 19.53
C PRO A 1016 -1.58 33.72 18.15
N HIS A 1017 -1.11 33.02 17.12
CA HIS A 1017 -1.62 33.14 15.75
C HIS A 1017 -3.07 32.66 15.66
N LEU A 1018 -3.39 31.53 16.29
CA LEU A 1018 -4.76 31.01 16.38
C LEU A 1018 -5.68 31.94 17.20
N HIS A 1019 -5.22 32.49 18.33
CA HIS A 1019 -6.00 33.48 19.10
C HIS A 1019 -6.19 34.83 18.38
N LYS A 1020 -5.25 35.25 17.53
CA LYS A 1020 -5.40 36.44 16.66
C LYS A 1020 -6.43 36.17 15.56
N ARG A 1021 -6.35 35.01 14.89
CA ARG A 1021 -7.30 34.64 13.82
C ARG A 1021 -8.71 34.36 14.35
N LYS A 1022 -8.86 33.68 15.50
CA LYS A 1022 -10.14 33.50 16.20
C LYS A 1022 -10.86 34.85 16.39
N ARG A 1023 -10.22 35.81 17.07
CA ARG A 1023 -10.81 37.14 17.34
C ARG A 1023 -11.14 37.93 16.06
N SER A 1024 -10.36 37.76 15.00
CA SER A 1024 -10.66 38.36 13.69
C SER A 1024 -11.89 37.74 13.03
N LEU A 1025 -12.07 36.42 13.12
CA LEU A 1025 -13.22 35.71 12.54
C LEU A 1025 -14.50 35.92 13.35
N GLU A 1026 -14.42 35.99 14.69
CA GLU A 1026 -15.56 36.33 15.55
C GLU A 1026 -16.13 37.73 15.24
N ARG A 1027 -15.29 38.68 14.79
CA ARG A 1027 -15.74 40.01 14.32
C ARG A 1027 -16.28 40.01 12.88
N ARG A 1028 -15.92 39.02 12.05
CA ARG A 1028 -16.36 38.90 10.65
C ARG A 1028 -17.64 38.07 10.47
N LEU A 1029 -18.07 37.36 11.52
CA LEU A 1029 -19.27 36.53 11.54
C LEU A 1029 -20.33 37.22 12.40
N GLY A 1030 -21.35 37.80 11.76
CA GLY A 1030 -22.48 38.41 12.47
C GLY A 1030 -23.26 37.41 13.34
N ASP A 1031 -23.98 37.93 14.33
CA ASP A 1031 -24.34 37.22 15.56
C ASP A 1031 -25.08 35.90 15.34
N LEU A 1032 -26.04 35.83 14.41
CA LEU A 1032 -26.75 34.58 14.11
C LEU A 1032 -25.79 33.45 13.65
N ARG A 1033 -24.77 33.79 12.86
CA ARG A 1033 -23.78 32.82 12.35
C ARG A 1033 -22.76 32.48 13.42
N LEU A 1034 -22.34 33.46 14.23
CA LEU A 1034 -21.48 33.23 15.38
C LEU A 1034 -22.18 32.39 16.47
N ALA A 1035 -23.47 32.60 16.71
CA ALA A 1035 -24.31 31.82 17.61
C ALA A 1035 -24.45 30.36 17.13
N ARG A 1036 -24.75 30.12 15.85
CA ARG A 1036 -24.74 28.75 15.27
C ARG A 1036 -23.35 28.10 15.37
N VAL A 1037 -22.27 28.85 15.19
CA VAL A 1037 -20.87 28.37 15.40
C VAL A 1037 -20.59 28.03 16.87
N ARG A 1038 -21.06 28.85 17.82
CA ARG A 1038 -20.94 28.61 19.26
C ARG A 1038 -21.77 27.41 19.70
N GLN A 1039 -23.04 27.30 19.28
CA GLN A 1039 -23.89 26.13 19.48
C GLN A 1039 -23.22 24.84 18.95
N ALA A 1040 -22.62 24.92 17.76
CA ALA A 1040 -21.85 23.84 17.12
C ALA A 1040 -20.49 23.52 17.77
N THR A 1041 -20.10 24.24 18.82
CA THR A 1041 -18.88 24.03 19.61
C THR A 1041 -19.14 23.99 21.11
N ASN A 1042 -20.39 24.08 21.55
CA ASN A 1042 -20.75 24.05 22.97
C ASN A 1042 -20.69 22.59 23.47
N PRO A 1043 -19.78 22.24 24.40
CA PRO A 1043 -19.42 20.85 24.60
C PRO A 1043 -20.34 20.12 25.58
N ARG A 1044 -20.99 19.06 25.10
CA ARG A 1044 -20.86 17.77 25.77
C ARG A 1044 -19.81 16.97 25.01
N THR A 1045 -18.53 17.23 25.28
CA THR A 1045 -17.42 16.38 24.82
C THR A 1045 -17.69 14.97 25.37
N PRO A 1046 -17.82 13.92 24.52
CA PRO A 1046 -18.16 12.59 25.00
C PRO A 1046 -17.14 12.09 26.02
N VAL A 1047 -17.57 11.39 27.07
CA VAL A 1047 -16.65 10.85 28.10
C VAL A 1047 -15.60 9.93 27.46
N ASP A 1048 -16.03 9.12 26.48
CA ASP A 1048 -15.18 8.30 25.60
C ASP A 1048 -14.01 9.06 24.98
N PHE A 1049 -14.18 10.35 24.67
CA PHE A 1049 -13.16 11.20 24.05
C PHE A 1049 -12.09 11.65 25.06
N LEU A 1050 -12.50 11.93 26.31
CA LEU A 1050 -11.58 12.24 27.41
C LEU A 1050 -10.74 11.01 27.79
N ALA A 1051 -11.26 9.80 27.58
CA ALA A 1051 -10.55 8.55 27.78
C ALA A 1051 -9.53 8.20 26.66
N ILE A 1052 -9.42 9.00 25.59
CA ILE A 1052 -8.48 8.75 24.49
C ILE A 1052 -7.08 9.24 24.87
N GLN A 1053 -6.09 8.36 24.75
CA GLN A 1053 -4.68 8.72 24.96
C GLN A 1053 -4.07 9.26 23.65
N THR A 1054 -3.17 10.24 23.75
CA THR A 1054 -2.42 10.77 22.61
C THR A 1054 -1.11 10.00 22.37
#